data_AF-A0A7L1FPR8-F1
#
_entry.id   AF-A0A7L1FPR8-F1
#
_cell.length_a   1.000
_cell.length_b   1.000
_cell.length_c   1.000
_cell.angle_alpha   90.00
_cell.angle_beta   90.00
_cell.angle_gamma   90.00
#
_symmetry.space_group_name_H-M   'P 1'
#
loop_
_entity.id
_entity.type
_entity.pdbx_description
1 polymer ?
#
loop_
_entity_poly.entity_id
_entity_poly.type
_entity_poly.pdbx_seq_one_letter_code
_entity_poly.pdbx_strand_id
1 'polypeptide(L)'
;QEECQNYIRVLLVGGNHLFTCGTNAFTPICTNRTLSNLAEIHDQISGMARCPYSPQHNSTALLTSSGELYAATAMDFPGRDPAIYRSLGALPPLRTAQYNSKWLNEPNFVSSYDIGNFTYFFFRENAVEHDCGKTVFSRAARVCKNDIGGKFVLEDTWTTFMKARLNCSRPGEIPFYYNELQSTFFLPELDLIYGIFTTNVNSIAASAVCVFNLSAITQAFNGPFKYQENSRSAWLPYPNPNPNFQCGTMDQGLYVNLTERNLQDAQKFFLMHEVVQPVIPIPYFMEDNSRFSHVVVDVVQGKDMLFHIIYLATDYGTIKKVLAPMNQNSSSCLLEEIELLPKSQREPIRSLQILHSQSVLFVGLQEHVIKVPLKRCPFYKTYSACIGSQDPYCGWDMVMKKCTTLEESLSMSQWEQSITVCPMRNLTVDGHFGTWSQWKPCTHTDGASVGSCLCRTRVCDSPAPQCGGWLCEGPTMEIANCSRNGGWTPWTSWSPCSTTCGIGFQVRQRSCSNPTPRHGGRVCVGQNREERYCNEHLLCPPHVFWTGWGPWERCTAQCGGGIQARRRTCENGPDCPGCSVEYQPCNTNACPELKKTTPWTPWTPVNISDNGGHYEQRFRYTCKARLPDPNLLEVGRQRIEMRYCSSDGTSGCSTDGLSGDFLRAGRYSAHTINGAWSPWSPWSQCSRDCSRGIRNRKRVCSNPEPKYGGLPCLGPSLEYQECNILPCPVDGGWSCWSSWSKCSATCGGGHYMRTRSCTNPAPAYGGDICLGLHTEEALCNTQPCPDSWSEWSEWSGCDSSGVQTRTRQCVILFPVGSQCTGNTTESRACAPDSNFIPEISVARSSSIEEKRCGEFNMFHMIAVGLSSSILGCLLTLLVYTYCQRYQQQSHDATVIHPVSPAPLNTSITNHINKLDKYDSVEAIKAFNKNNLILEERNKYFNPHLTAKTYSNTYFTDFNNYDEY
;
A
#
# COMPACT_ATOMS: atom_id res chain seq x y z
N GLN A 1 -16.15 -10.97 -0.72
CA GLN A 1 -16.10 -12.23 0.05
C GLN A 1 -16.16 -11.96 1.55
N GLU A 2 -15.32 -11.06 2.07
CA GLU A 2 -15.31 -10.66 3.49
C GLU A 2 -16.63 -10.04 3.97
N GLU A 3 -17.22 -9.11 3.24
CA GLU A 3 -18.50 -8.50 3.66
C GLU A 3 -19.69 -9.49 3.63
N CYS A 4 -19.59 -10.56 2.84
CA CYS A 4 -20.64 -11.57 2.63
C CYS A 4 -20.68 -12.60 3.78
N GLN A 5 -20.60 -12.14 5.02
CA GLN A 5 -20.54 -12.96 6.24
C GLN A 5 -21.65 -12.57 7.23
N ASN A 6 -21.82 -13.37 8.28
CA ASN A 6 -22.77 -13.06 9.36
C ASN A 6 -22.09 -12.26 10.49
N TYR A 7 -22.02 -10.94 10.34
CA TYR A 7 -21.57 -10.05 11.40
C TYR A 7 -22.71 -9.82 12.38
N ILE A 8 -22.54 -10.22 13.64
CA ILE A 8 -23.48 -9.88 14.72
C ILE A 8 -23.45 -8.37 14.95
N ARG A 9 -24.63 -7.73 14.93
CA ARG A 9 -24.81 -6.27 15.06
C ARG A 9 -25.81 -5.87 16.13
N VAL A 10 -26.64 -6.80 16.59
CA VAL A 10 -27.50 -6.64 17.77
C VAL A 10 -27.24 -7.79 18.72
N LEU A 11 -27.00 -7.46 19.98
CA LEU A 11 -26.72 -8.41 21.07
C LEU A 11 -27.35 -7.86 22.34
N LEU A 12 -28.57 -8.29 22.66
CA LEU A 12 -29.40 -7.74 23.72
C LEU A 12 -29.85 -8.84 24.68
N VAL A 13 -29.78 -8.56 25.99
CA VAL A 13 -30.18 -9.50 27.05
C VAL A 13 -31.54 -9.08 27.61
N GLY A 14 -32.48 -10.03 27.67
CA GLY A 14 -33.81 -9.84 28.24
C GLY A 14 -34.15 -10.98 29.20
N GLY A 15 -34.05 -10.74 30.51
CA GLY A 15 -34.23 -11.78 31.52
C GLY A 15 -33.22 -12.93 31.35
N ASN A 16 -33.70 -14.16 31.14
CA ASN A 16 -32.86 -15.33 30.87
C ASN A 16 -32.56 -15.55 29.36
N HIS A 17 -33.00 -14.63 28.49
CA HIS A 17 -32.92 -14.75 27.05
C HIS A 17 -31.90 -13.80 26.44
N LEU A 18 -31.28 -14.25 25.35
CA LEU A 18 -30.34 -13.49 24.52
C LEU A 18 -30.94 -13.32 23.12
N PHE A 19 -31.35 -12.09 22.82
CA PHE A 19 -31.82 -11.69 21.50
C PHE A 19 -30.63 -11.20 20.67
N THR A 20 -30.31 -11.93 19.59
CA THR A 20 -29.16 -11.59 18.72
C THR A 20 -29.62 -11.37 17.29
N CYS A 21 -29.06 -10.39 16.59
CA CYS A 21 -29.20 -10.28 15.14
C CYS A 21 -27.85 -10.07 14.46
N GLY A 22 -27.73 -10.59 13.23
CA GLY A 22 -26.56 -10.37 12.39
C GLY A 22 -26.91 -10.14 10.92
N THR A 23 -25.96 -9.56 10.19
CA THR A 23 -26.08 -9.17 8.78
C THR A 23 -26.39 -10.34 7.85
N ASN A 24 -25.96 -11.55 8.24
CA ASN A 24 -26.13 -12.81 7.51
C ASN A 24 -25.98 -12.65 5.98
N ALA A 25 -24.78 -12.24 5.55
CA ALA A 25 -24.44 -11.99 4.14
C ALA A 25 -25.44 -11.08 3.40
N PHE A 26 -25.78 -9.94 4.03
CA PHE A 26 -26.80 -8.98 3.55
C PHE A 26 -28.23 -9.55 3.46
N THR A 27 -28.55 -10.56 4.26
CA THR A 27 -29.93 -11.06 4.45
C THR A 27 -30.21 -11.18 5.95
N PRO A 28 -30.39 -10.05 6.67
CA PRO A 28 -30.29 -10.00 8.12
C PRO A 28 -31.32 -10.90 8.82
N ILE A 29 -30.86 -11.60 9.87
CA ILE A 29 -31.65 -12.56 10.66
C ILE A 29 -31.46 -12.27 12.14
N CYS A 30 -32.54 -12.40 12.91
CA CYS A 30 -32.50 -12.41 14.37
C CYS A 30 -32.86 -13.79 14.93
N THR A 31 -32.28 -14.14 16.07
CA THR A 31 -32.50 -15.41 16.77
C THR A 31 -32.55 -15.21 18.28
N ASN A 32 -33.44 -15.94 18.95
CA ASN A 32 -33.59 -15.96 20.40
C ASN A 32 -32.91 -17.21 21.00
N ARG A 33 -32.12 -17.05 22.06
CA ARG A 33 -31.41 -18.13 22.76
C ARG A 33 -31.57 -18.01 24.28
N THR A 34 -31.29 -19.07 25.03
CA THR A 34 -31.17 -19.01 26.50
C THR A 34 -29.73 -18.72 26.91
N LEU A 35 -29.53 -17.87 27.92
CA LEU A 35 -28.18 -17.51 28.40
C LEU A 35 -27.38 -18.74 28.90
N SER A 36 -28.06 -19.77 29.38
CA SER A 36 -27.48 -21.04 29.82
C SER A 36 -27.04 -21.97 28.67
N ASN A 37 -27.58 -21.80 27.45
CA ASN A 37 -27.25 -22.62 26.29
C ASN A 37 -27.23 -21.79 25.00
N LEU A 38 -26.08 -21.18 24.70
CA LEU A 38 -25.91 -20.33 23.52
C LEU A 38 -25.83 -21.10 22.18
N ALA A 39 -25.83 -22.43 22.20
CA ALA A 39 -25.88 -23.24 20.97
C ALA A 39 -27.33 -23.45 20.47
N GLU A 40 -28.31 -23.39 21.36
CA GLU A 40 -29.71 -23.67 21.07
C GLU A 40 -30.45 -22.40 20.62
N ILE A 41 -31.19 -22.51 19.51
CA ILE A 41 -32.00 -21.42 18.95
C ILE A 41 -33.47 -21.80 19.19
N HIS A 42 -34.17 -20.99 19.99
CA HIS A 42 -35.58 -21.19 20.30
C HIS A 42 -36.46 -20.62 19.19
N ASP A 43 -36.19 -19.36 18.79
CA ASP A 43 -36.90 -18.66 17.74
C ASP A 43 -35.93 -18.10 16.69
N GLN A 44 -36.37 -18.05 15.43
CA GLN A 44 -35.70 -17.37 14.34
C GLN A 44 -36.69 -16.46 13.61
N ILE A 45 -36.35 -15.18 13.47
CA ILE A 45 -37.19 -14.16 12.82
C ILE A 45 -36.38 -13.32 11.83
N SER A 46 -37.07 -12.66 10.89
CA SER A 46 -36.43 -11.71 9.96
C SER A 46 -35.72 -10.57 10.73
N GLY A 47 -34.48 -10.27 10.33
CA GLY A 47 -33.71 -9.14 10.84
C GLY A 47 -33.96 -7.83 10.10
N MET A 48 -34.80 -7.82 9.05
CA MET A 48 -35.25 -6.59 8.36
C MET A 48 -35.76 -5.57 9.38
N ALA A 49 -35.31 -4.31 9.26
CA ALA A 49 -35.59 -3.20 10.18
C ALA A 49 -35.14 -3.39 11.65
N ARG A 50 -34.53 -4.54 12.00
CA ARG A 50 -34.00 -4.85 13.34
C ARG A 50 -32.46 -4.84 13.36
N CYS A 51 -31.85 -5.15 12.23
CA CYS A 51 -30.41 -5.30 12.03
C CYS A 51 -30.03 -4.74 10.66
N PRO A 52 -28.88 -4.06 10.50
CA PRO A 52 -28.43 -3.59 9.20
C PRO A 52 -28.12 -4.75 8.24
N TYR A 53 -28.27 -4.48 6.95
CA TYR A 53 -27.85 -5.36 5.86
C TYR A 53 -26.32 -5.38 5.71
N SER A 54 -25.70 -4.20 5.67
CA SER A 54 -24.24 -4.03 5.56
C SER A 54 -23.56 -3.97 6.93
N PRO A 55 -22.40 -4.61 7.12
CA PRO A 55 -21.60 -4.47 8.34
C PRO A 55 -21.06 -3.04 8.57
N GLN A 56 -21.03 -2.19 7.53
CA GLN A 56 -20.56 -0.80 7.64
C GLN A 56 -21.69 0.19 7.99
N HIS A 57 -22.96 -0.24 8.01
CA HIS A 57 -24.07 0.64 8.33
C HIS A 57 -24.24 0.74 9.85
N ASN A 58 -23.98 1.94 10.39
CA ASN A 58 -24.26 2.25 11.79
C ASN A 58 -25.76 2.12 12.08
N SER A 59 -26.06 1.48 13.20
CA SER A 59 -27.41 1.18 13.66
C SER A 59 -27.41 1.09 15.19
N THR A 60 -28.57 1.27 15.79
CA THR A 60 -28.76 1.08 17.23
C THR A 60 -30.03 0.29 17.50
N ALA A 61 -30.05 -0.46 18.58
CA ALA A 61 -31.23 -1.20 19.02
C ALA A 61 -31.22 -1.35 20.55
N LEU A 62 -32.40 -1.37 21.14
CA LEU A 62 -32.64 -1.70 22.54
C LEU A 62 -33.85 -2.61 22.69
N LEU A 63 -33.87 -3.38 23.77
CA LEU A 63 -34.98 -4.22 24.18
C LEU A 63 -35.50 -3.67 25.50
N THR A 64 -36.77 -3.32 25.57
CA THR A 64 -37.40 -2.81 26.80
C THR A 64 -37.65 -3.92 27.81
N SER A 65 -37.91 -3.55 29.07
CA SER A 65 -38.40 -4.49 30.09
C SER A 65 -39.78 -5.10 29.76
N SER A 66 -40.56 -4.48 28.87
CA SER A 66 -41.80 -5.02 28.29
C SER A 66 -41.57 -6.04 27.16
N GLY A 67 -40.32 -6.29 26.74
CA GLY A 67 -39.99 -7.20 25.64
C GLY A 67 -40.20 -6.61 24.24
N GLU A 68 -40.34 -5.30 24.13
CA GLU A 68 -40.47 -4.57 22.86
C GLU A 68 -39.07 -4.20 22.34
N LEU A 69 -38.79 -4.55 21.09
CA LEU A 69 -37.55 -4.23 20.41
C LEU A 69 -37.71 -2.91 19.63
N TYR A 70 -36.95 -1.91 20.04
CA TYR A 70 -36.79 -0.64 19.33
C TYR A 70 -35.46 -0.67 18.58
N ALA A 71 -35.48 -0.44 17.27
CA ALA A 71 -34.30 -0.45 16.41
C ALA A 71 -34.30 0.74 15.46
N ALA A 72 -33.11 1.24 15.12
CA ALA A 72 -32.92 2.27 14.11
C ALA A 72 -31.83 1.84 13.12
N THR A 73 -32.23 1.57 11.88
CA THR A 73 -31.39 1.00 10.82
C THR A 73 -32.07 1.14 9.44
N ALA A 74 -31.47 0.60 8.38
CA ALA A 74 -32.10 0.52 7.07
C ALA A 74 -33.08 -0.67 6.98
N MET A 75 -34.26 -0.45 6.38
CA MET A 75 -35.19 -1.52 6.03
C MET A 75 -34.79 -2.28 4.76
N ASP A 76 -33.92 -1.70 3.92
CA ASP A 76 -33.61 -2.20 2.58
C ASP A 76 -32.10 -2.44 2.36
N PHE A 77 -31.79 -3.34 1.42
CA PHE A 77 -30.41 -3.70 1.04
C PHE A 77 -29.52 -2.49 0.68
N PRO A 78 -29.94 -1.54 -0.18
CA PRO A 78 -29.09 -0.40 -0.56
C PRO A 78 -29.12 0.76 0.45
N GLY A 79 -29.78 0.64 1.60
CA GLY A 79 -29.78 1.65 2.66
C GLY A 79 -30.58 2.93 2.36
N ARG A 80 -31.57 2.88 1.45
CA ARG A 80 -32.36 4.05 1.02
C ARG A 80 -33.65 4.25 1.81
N ASP A 81 -34.08 3.25 2.58
CA ASP A 81 -35.23 3.32 3.48
C ASP A 81 -34.79 3.26 4.95
N PRO A 82 -34.19 4.33 5.50
CA PRO A 82 -33.84 4.42 6.91
C PRO A 82 -35.10 4.50 7.77
N ALA A 83 -35.17 3.71 8.84
CA ALA A 83 -36.30 3.72 9.74
C ALA A 83 -35.92 3.62 11.21
N ILE A 84 -36.69 4.33 12.05
CA ILE A 84 -36.84 4.00 13.48
C ILE A 84 -38.09 3.12 13.59
N TYR A 85 -37.93 1.93 14.13
CA TYR A 85 -38.89 0.83 14.09
C TYR A 85 -39.08 0.19 15.48
N ARG A 86 -40.33 -0.07 15.87
CA ARG A 86 -40.67 -0.95 16.99
C ARG A 86 -41.27 -2.25 16.47
N SER A 87 -40.90 -3.35 17.10
CA SER A 87 -41.59 -4.64 16.95
C SER A 87 -41.37 -5.54 18.17
N LEU A 88 -41.97 -6.72 18.19
CA LEU A 88 -42.07 -7.59 19.38
C LEU A 88 -42.90 -6.93 20.49
N GLY A 89 -43.11 -7.64 21.61
CA GLY A 89 -44.06 -7.24 22.65
C GLY A 89 -45.52 -7.30 22.19
N ALA A 90 -46.39 -6.55 22.89
CA ALA A 90 -47.85 -6.63 22.73
C ALA A 90 -48.46 -5.49 21.89
N LEU A 91 -47.71 -4.44 21.58
CA LEU A 91 -48.17 -3.30 20.78
C LEU A 91 -47.91 -3.51 19.28
N PRO A 92 -48.68 -2.87 18.37
CA PRO A 92 -48.47 -3.01 16.93
C PRO A 92 -47.07 -2.54 16.52
N PRO A 93 -46.47 -3.12 15.47
CA PRO A 93 -45.20 -2.65 14.93
C PRO A 93 -45.39 -1.27 14.30
N LEU A 94 -44.50 -0.31 14.60
CA LEU A 94 -44.57 1.06 14.08
C LEU A 94 -43.24 1.47 13.46
N ARG A 95 -43.30 2.16 12.32
CA ARG A 95 -42.12 2.72 11.63
C ARG A 95 -42.19 4.23 11.41
N THR A 96 -41.07 4.86 11.10
CA THR A 96 -41.04 6.21 10.53
C THR A 96 -41.51 6.20 9.06
N ALA A 97 -42.12 7.31 8.63
CA ALA A 97 -42.69 7.46 7.29
C ALA A 97 -41.68 7.11 6.16
N GLN A 98 -42.08 6.22 5.26
CA GLN A 98 -41.20 5.68 4.22
C GLN A 98 -40.76 6.74 3.21
N TYR A 99 -39.47 6.72 2.83
CA TYR A 99 -38.83 7.65 1.88
C TYR A 99 -39.06 9.16 2.16
N ASN A 100 -39.42 9.53 3.40
CA ASN A 100 -39.72 10.90 3.77
C ASN A 100 -38.49 11.60 4.36
N SER A 101 -37.75 12.32 3.52
CA SER A 101 -36.54 13.05 3.92
C SER A 101 -36.77 14.11 4.99
N LYS A 102 -37.99 14.64 5.16
CA LYS A 102 -38.27 15.57 6.28
C LYS A 102 -38.21 14.84 7.63
N TRP A 103 -38.61 13.56 7.68
CA TRP A 103 -38.54 12.72 8.88
C TRP A 103 -37.12 12.20 9.15
N LEU A 104 -36.45 11.64 8.13
CA LEU A 104 -35.08 11.10 8.23
C LEU A 104 -34.33 11.30 6.91
N ASN A 105 -33.20 12.02 6.93
CA ASN A 105 -32.47 12.41 5.71
C ASN A 105 -31.03 11.86 5.66
N GLU A 106 -30.82 10.70 5.02
CA GLU A 106 -29.52 9.97 5.01
C GLU A 106 -28.93 9.82 6.45
N PRO A 107 -29.69 9.32 7.47
CA PRO A 107 -29.25 9.34 8.86
C PRO A 107 -28.18 8.28 9.18
N ASN A 108 -27.23 8.63 10.04
CA ASN A 108 -26.29 7.73 10.69
C ASN A 108 -26.68 7.61 12.18
N PHE A 109 -27.23 6.46 12.58
CA PHE A 109 -27.72 6.22 13.93
C PHE A 109 -26.57 5.90 14.89
N VAL A 110 -26.55 6.58 16.05
CA VAL A 110 -25.45 6.50 17.04
C VAL A 110 -25.84 5.69 18.27
N SER A 111 -27.00 5.99 18.86
CA SER A 111 -27.46 5.32 20.09
C SER A 111 -28.97 5.45 20.29
N SER A 112 -29.52 4.62 21.16
CA SER A 112 -30.89 4.73 21.66
C SER A 112 -30.93 4.42 23.14
N TYR A 113 -31.81 5.11 23.88
CA TYR A 113 -31.97 4.94 25.33
C TYR A 113 -33.44 4.83 25.71
N ASP A 114 -33.72 4.00 26.71
CA ASP A 114 -35.06 3.79 27.26
C ASP A 114 -35.22 4.64 28.54
N ILE A 115 -35.97 5.74 28.48
CA ILE A 115 -35.96 6.76 29.54
C ILE A 115 -37.40 7.22 29.87
N GLY A 116 -37.87 6.87 31.07
CA GLY A 116 -39.25 7.15 31.50
C GLY A 116 -40.28 6.51 30.57
N ASN A 117 -41.24 7.31 30.07
CA ASN A 117 -42.30 6.83 29.18
C ASN A 117 -41.95 7.00 27.68
N PHE A 118 -40.74 7.46 27.37
CA PHE A 118 -40.24 7.69 26.01
C PHE A 118 -39.08 6.75 25.67
N THR A 119 -38.86 6.53 24.38
CA THR A 119 -37.63 5.94 23.86
C THR A 119 -36.92 7.01 23.03
N TYR A 120 -35.67 7.31 23.37
CA TYR A 120 -34.88 8.36 22.74
C TYR A 120 -33.89 7.76 21.73
N PHE A 121 -33.66 8.47 20.62
CA PHE A 121 -32.72 8.09 19.55
C PHE A 121 -31.78 9.24 19.24
N PHE A 122 -30.50 8.95 19.14
CA PHE A 122 -29.46 9.92 18.82
C PHE A 122 -28.78 9.54 17.50
N PHE A 123 -28.68 10.50 16.59
CA PHE A 123 -28.18 10.29 15.24
C PHE A 123 -27.69 11.60 14.61
N ARG A 124 -27.04 11.53 13.46
CA ARG A 124 -26.76 12.69 12.60
C ARG A 124 -27.36 12.48 11.21
N GLU A 125 -27.91 13.52 10.61
CA GLU A 125 -28.59 13.49 9.31
C GLU A 125 -28.24 14.73 8.49
N ASN A 126 -28.51 14.72 7.18
CA ASN A 126 -28.46 15.93 6.37
C ASN A 126 -29.59 16.90 6.80
N ALA A 127 -29.22 18.12 7.18
CA ALA A 127 -30.16 19.16 7.58
C ALA A 127 -31.15 19.49 6.44
N VAL A 128 -32.45 19.53 6.77
CA VAL A 128 -33.50 19.98 5.84
C VAL A 128 -33.84 21.46 6.02
N GLU A 129 -33.40 22.04 7.13
CA GLU A 129 -33.63 23.43 7.54
C GLU A 129 -32.48 24.40 7.18
N HIS A 130 -31.60 24.01 6.25
CA HIS A 130 -30.47 24.81 5.80
C HIS A 130 -30.45 24.92 4.28
N ASP A 131 -30.64 26.13 3.74
CA ASP A 131 -30.88 26.35 2.31
C ASP A 131 -29.59 26.35 1.47
N CYS A 132 -28.40 26.33 2.09
CA CYS A 132 -27.11 26.45 1.42
C CYS A 132 -26.27 25.15 1.51
N GLY A 133 -26.50 24.21 0.59
CA GLY A 133 -25.69 23.00 0.42
C GLY A 133 -25.96 21.89 1.45
N LYS A 134 -25.32 20.72 1.23
CA LYS A 134 -25.43 19.56 2.14
C LYS A 134 -24.66 19.84 3.45
N THR A 135 -25.37 20.25 4.49
CA THR A 135 -24.86 20.32 5.87
C THR A 135 -25.41 19.17 6.69
N VAL A 136 -24.59 18.57 7.56
CA VAL A 136 -25.01 17.52 8.50
C VAL A 136 -25.33 18.17 9.85
N PHE A 137 -26.43 17.77 10.50
CA PHE A 137 -26.73 18.15 11.89
C PHE A 137 -26.98 16.92 12.76
N SER A 138 -26.56 17.01 14.01
CA SER A 138 -26.84 16.04 15.06
C SER A 138 -28.22 16.26 15.68
N ARG A 139 -28.91 15.15 15.96
CA ARG A 139 -30.28 15.10 16.45
C ARG A 139 -30.40 14.29 17.73
N ALA A 140 -31.28 14.74 18.61
CA ALA A 140 -32.01 13.87 19.51
C ALA A 140 -33.44 13.73 18.97
N ALA A 141 -34.00 12.54 19.00
CA ALA A 141 -35.41 12.27 18.71
C ALA A 141 -36.06 11.45 19.83
N ARG A 142 -37.39 11.52 19.93
CA ARG A 142 -38.19 10.74 20.88
C ARG A 142 -39.43 10.14 20.21
N VAL A 143 -39.87 9.01 20.73
CA VAL A 143 -41.19 8.39 20.48
C VAL A 143 -41.81 7.95 21.81
N CYS A 144 -43.13 7.86 21.89
CA CYS A 144 -43.82 7.31 23.06
C CYS A 144 -43.81 5.78 23.06
N LYS A 145 -43.61 5.19 24.25
CA LYS A 145 -43.69 3.73 24.41
C LYS A 145 -45.06 3.18 24.09
N ASN A 146 -46.11 3.89 24.52
CA ASN A 146 -47.52 3.53 24.31
C ASN A 146 -48.13 4.06 23.00
N ASP A 147 -47.33 4.51 22.03
CA ASP A 147 -47.84 4.85 20.69
C ASP A 147 -48.42 3.58 20.03
N ILE A 148 -49.57 3.70 19.37
CA ILE A 148 -50.26 2.61 18.68
C ILE A 148 -50.43 2.86 17.18
N GLY A 149 -49.89 3.98 16.67
CA GLY A 149 -50.08 4.40 15.29
C GLY A 149 -51.40 5.12 15.05
N GLY A 150 -51.54 5.63 13.83
CA GLY A 150 -52.77 6.25 13.35
C GLY A 150 -53.76 5.24 12.76
N LYS A 151 -55.01 5.68 12.56
CA LYS A 151 -56.13 4.81 12.13
C LYS A 151 -56.49 4.92 10.64
N PHE A 152 -56.00 5.96 9.96
CA PHE A 152 -56.26 6.25 8.53
C PHE A 152 -55.12 7.12 7.96
N VAL A 153 -54.83 8.22 8.65
CA VAL A 153 -53.60 9.00 8.51
C VAL A 153 -52.60 8.43 9.52
N LEU A 154 -51.35 8.22 9.11
CA LEU A 154 -50.28 7.58 9.89
C LEU A 154 -50.57 6.13 10.36
N GLU A 155 -51.29 5.34 9.56
CA GLU A 155 -51.38 3.88 9.73
C GLU A 155 -49.96 3.25 9.74
N ASP A 156 -49.73 2.25 10.61
CA ASP A 156 -48.45 1.58 10.90
C ASP A 156 -47.23 2.51 11.14
N THR A 157 -47.45 3.78 11.45
CA THR A 157 -46.40 4.80 11.61
C THR A 157 -46.56 5.63 12.89
N TRP A 158 -45.44 6.11 13.43
CA TRP A 158 -45.41 6.84 14.69
C TRP A 158 -46.31 8.09 14.67
N THR A 159 -47.17 8.25 15.69
CA THR A 159 -47.94 9.48 15.91
C THR A 159 -47.21 10.47 16.82
N THR A 160 -46.14 10.02 17.48
CA THR A 160 -45.42 10.75 18.54
C THR A 160 -43.96 11.08 18.21
N PHE A 161 -43.51 10.84 16.98
CA PHE A 161 -42.13 11.07 16.55
C PHE A 161 -41.79 12.57 16.45
N MET A 162 -40.80 12.99 17.24
CA MET A 162 -40.27 14.36 17.24
C MET A 162 -38.74 14.32 17.25
N LYS A 163 -38.06 15.24 16.54
CA LYS A 163 -36.59 15.44 16.56
C LYS A 163 -36.20 16.90 16.78
N ALA A 164 -35.15 17.13 17.55
CA ALA A 164 -34.55 18.44 17.83
C ALA A 164 -33.06 18.45 17.45
N ARG A 165 -32.49 19.61 17.12
CA ARG A 165 -31.04 19.76 16.90
C ARG A 165 -30.29 19.79 18.23
N LEU A 166 -29.14 19.13 18.31
CA LEU A 166 -28.18 19.26 19.41
C LEU A 166 -27.17 20.37 19.09
N ASN A 167 -26.91 21.28 20.03
CA ASN A 167 -25.81 22.25 19.90
C ASN A 167 -24.54 21.71 20.59
N CYS A 168 -23.44 21.63 19.85
CA CYS A 168 -22.11 21.53 20.42
C CYS A 168 -21.20 22.50 19.66
N SER A 169 -20.79 23.59 20.31
CA SER A 169 -20.02 24.65 19.67
C SER A 169 -19.08 25.35 20.64
N ARG A 170 -17.98 25.89 20.11
CA ARG A 170 -17.06 26.78 20.83
C ARG A 170 -17.54 28.23 20.63
N PRO A 171 -17.76 29.01 21.70
CA PRO A 171 -18.20 30.40 21.57
C PRO A 171 -17.09 31.29 20.99
N GLY A 172 -17.52 32.42 20.42
CA GLY A 172 -16.70 33.44 19.76
C GLY A 172 -17.59 34.39 18.97
N GLU A 173 -17.02 35.39 18.30
CA GLU A 173 -17.77 36.32 17.43
C GLU A 173 -18.54 35.58 16.33
N ILE A 174 -17.93 34.51 15.80
CA ILE A 174 -18.58 33.50 14.96
C ILE A 174 -18.41 32.16 15.68
N PRO A 175 -19.47 31.56 16.26
CA PRO A 175 -19.37 30.28 16.96
C PRO A 175 -18.93 29.14 16.04
N PHE A 176 -18.03 28.28 16.52
CA PHE A 176 -17.51 27.14 15.76
C PHE A 176 -18.25 25.86 16.15
N TYR A 177 -18.94 25.22 15.21
CA TYR A 177 -19.85 24.10 15.48
C TYR A 177 -19.25 22.73 15.18
N TYR A 178 -19.31 21.83 16.16
CA TYR A 178 -19.03 20.40 16.02
C TYR A 178 -20.36 19.71 15.69
N ASN A 179 -20.66 19.54 14.40
CA ASN A 179 -22.00 19.14 13.96
C ASN A 179 -22.22 17.62 13.84
N GLU A 180 -21.17 16.79 13.87
CA GLU A 180 -21.28 15.34 13.68
C GLU A 180 -21.09 14.53 14.97
N LEU A 181 -22.19 14.12 15.58
CA LEU A 181 -22.23 13.21 16.72
C LEU A 181 -21.71 11.82 16.34
N GLN A 182 -20.70 11.30 17.06
CA GLN A 182 -20.11 9.97 16.83
C GLN A 182 -20.53 8.95 17.89
N SER A 183 -20.64 9.36 19.15
CA SER A 183 -20.99 8.50 20.29
C SER A 183 -21.65 9.31 21.40
N THR A 184 -22.39 8.63 22.26
CA THR A 184 -23.00 9.18 23.47
C THR A 184 -22.86 8.22 24.63
N PHE A 185 -22.97 8.73 25.86
CA PHE A 185 -23.11 7.95 27.08
C PHE A 185 -24.18 8.60 27.98
N PHE A 186 -25.20 7.85 28.39
CA PHE A 186 -26.22 8.30 29.36
C PHE A 186 -25.80 7.88 30.77
N LEU A 187 -25.88 8.82 31.72
CA LEU A 187 -25.62 8.64 33.14
C LEU A 187 -26.96 8.82 33.90
N PRO A 188 -27.68 7.74 34.22
CA PRO A 188 -29.04 7.80 34.77
C PRO A 188 -29.14 8.52 36.12
N GLU A 189 -28.08 8.49 36.93
CA GLU A 189 -28.05 9.02 38.30
C GLU A 189 -28.18 10.54 38.36
N LEU A 190 -27.94 11.24 37.24
CA LEU A 190 -27.94 12.70 37.13
C LEU A 190 -28.73 13.23 35.92
N ASP A 191 -29.43 12.36 35.18
CA ASP A 191 -30.14 12.68 33.93
C ASP A 191 -29.24 13.39 32.88
N LEU A 192 -27.96 12.99 32.80
CA LEU A 192 -26.96 13.58 31.90
C LEU A 192 -26.64 12.68 30.70
N ILE A 193 -26.61 13.25 29.51
CA ILE A 193 -26.16 12.61 28.27
C ILE A 193 -24.89 13.31 27.80
N TYR A 194 -23.77 12.60 27.87
CA TYR A 194 -22.50 12.97 27.26
C TYR A 194 -22.56 12.63 25.77
N GLY A 195 -22.02 13.49 24.91
CA GLY A 195 -21.91 13.25 23.46
C GLY A 195 -20.58 13.73 22.89
N ILE A 196 -19.95 12.87 22.08
CA ILE A 196 -18.80 13.23 21.24
C ILE A 196 -19.32 13.80 19.92
N PHE A 197 -18.86 14.99 19.57
CA PHE A 197 -19.11 15.65 18.30
C PHE A 197 -17.79 15.96 17.59
N THR A 198 -17.76 15.78 16.28
CA THR A 198 -16.61 16.16 15.44
C THR A 198 -16.98 17.21 14.39
N THR A 199 -15.96 17.83 13.83
CA THR A 199 -16.06 18.49 12.52
C THR A 199 -16.36 17.49 11.40
N ASN A 200 -16.79 17.98 10.23
CA ASN A 200 -16.98 17.12 9.06
C ASN A 200 -15.66 16.48 8.60
N VAL A 201 -15.73 15.32 7.95
CA VAL A 201 -14.56 14.58 7.45
C VAL A 201 -13.68 15.36 6.46
N ASN A 202 -14.28 16.26 5.66
CA ASN A 202 -13.57 17.11 4.70
C ASN A 202 -13.05 18.43 5.31
N SER A 203 -13.21 18.61 6.62
CA SER A 203 -12.73 19.78 7.38
C SER A 203 -11.54 19.41 8.25
N ILE A 204 -10.83 20.42 8.79
CA ILE A 204 -9.81 20.24 9.83
C ILE A 204 -10.39 19.34 10.93
N ALA A 205 -9.69 18.25 11.24
CA ALA A 205 -10.12 17.30 12.26
C ALA A 205 -10.12 18.00 13.63
N ALA A 206 -11.27 18.07 14.28
CA ALA A 206 -11.37 18.55 15.66
C ALA A 206 -12.58 17.90 16.33
N SER A 207 -12.46 17.69 17.65
CA SER A 207 -13.46 17.00 18.47
C SER A 207 -13.85 17.81 19.69
N ALA A 208 -15.09 17.62 20.13
CA ALA A 208 -15.67 18.21 21.32
C ALA A 208 -16.55 17.20 22.07
N VAL A 209 -16.52 17.28 23.39
CA VAL A 209 -17.43 16.54 24.28
C VAL A 209 -18.42 17.55 24.85
N CYS A 210 -19.69 17.44 24.49
CA CYS A 210 -20.77 18.25 25.06
C CYS A 210 -21.67 17.39 25.94
N VAL A 211 -22.19 17.98 27.01
CA VAL A 211 -23.08 17.30 27.97
C VAL A 211 -24.43 18.00 27.98
N PHE A 212 -25.50 17.23 27.86
CA PHE A 212 -26.88 17.70 27.84
C PHE A 212 -27.63 17.13 29.04
N ASN A 213 -28.47 17.95 29.68
CA ASN A 213 -29.40 17.45 30.69
C ASN A 213 -30.73 17.06 30.02
N LEU A 214 -31.35 15.96 30.46
CA LEU A 214 -32.63 15.47 29.95
C LEU A 214 -33.75 16.51 30.01
N SER A 215 -33.72 17.41 31.00
CA SER A 215 -34.66 18.53 31.11
C SER A 215 -34.52 19.53 29.95
N ALA A 216 -33.30 19.85 29.51
CA ALA A 216 -33.07 20.74 28.37
C ALA A 216 -33.50 20.10 27.04
N ILE A 217 -33.31 18.78 26.91
CA ILE A 217 -33.85 17.99 25.78
C ILE A 217 -35.39 18.07 25.79
N THR A 218 -36.00 17.86 26.95
CA THR A 218 -37.47 17.87 27.12
C THR A 218 -38.05 19.27 26.89
N GLN A 219 -37.36 20.33 27.33
CA GLN A 219 -37.74 21.72 27.08
C GLN A 219 -37.77 22.04 25.57
N ALA A 220 -36.75 21.62 24.81
CA ALA A 220 -36.72 21.81 23.36
C ALA A 220 -37.89 21.09 22.66
N PHE A 221 -38.28 19.90 23.13
CA PHE A 221 -39.46 19.17 22.62
C PHE A 221 -40.82 19.75 23.06
N ASN A 222 -40.85 20.60 24.09
CA ASN A 222 -42.06 21.34 24.47
C ASN A 222 -42.15 22.72 23.77
N GLY A 223 -41.04 23.22 23.22
CA GLY A 223 -40.97 24.47 22.45
C GLY A 223 -41.66 24.43 21.08
N PRO A 224 -41.62 25.53 20.32
CA PRO A 224 -42.21 25.62 18.98
C PRO A 224 -41.58 24.66 17.96
N PHE A 225 -42.36 24.31 16.94
CA PHE A 225 -41.92 23.50 15.80
C PHE A 225 -41.29 24.37 14.70
N LYS A 226 -40.41 23.77 13.88
CA LYS A 226 -39.95 24.32 12.61
C LYS A 226 -40.93 23.91 11.51
N TYR A 227 -41.63 24.88 10.95
CA TYR A 227 -42.57 24.68 9.86
C TYR A 227 -42.02 25.25 8.55
N GLN A 228 -42.37 24.60 7.44
CA GLN A 228 -42.11 25.08 6.09
C GLN A 228 -43.35 24.79 5.24
N GLU A 229 -43.97 25.85 4.74
CA GLU A 229 -45.22 25.78 3.98
C GLU A 229 -45.01 25.14 2.59
N ASN A 230 -44.01 25.63 1.85
CA ASN A 230 -43.64 25.16 0.52
C ASN A 230 -42.12 24.96 0.44
N SER A 231 -41.64 24.11 -0.48
CA SER A 231 -40.21 23.80 -0.65
C SER A 231 -39.31 24.98 -1.03
N ARG A 232 -39.88 26.16 -1.32
CA ARG A 232 -39.19 27.43 -1.60
C ARG A 232 -39.37 28.49 -0.49
N SER A 233 -40.13 28.18 0.56
CA SER A 233 -40.31 29.06 1.73
C SER A 233 -39.25 28.77 2.79
N ALA A 234 -38.83 29.81 3.51
CA ALA A 234 -37.92 29.68 4.64
C ALA A 234 -38.58 28.91 5.81
N TRP A 235 -37.76 28.29 6.65
CA TRP A 235 -38.22 27.55 7.83
C TRP A 235 -38.53 28.47 9.01
N LEU A 236 -39.81 28.63 9.33
CA LEU A 236 -40.31 29.54 10.37
C LEU A 236 -40.69 28.79 11.67
N PRO A 237 -40.67 29.45 12.83
CA PRO A 237 -41.26 28.90 14.05
C PRO A 237 -42.79 28.83 13.94
N TYR A 238 -43.37 27.72 14.40
CA TYR A 238 -44.81 27.52 14.56
C TYR A 238 -45.11 27.14 16.02
N PRO A 239 -46.12 27.75 16.69
CA PRO A 239 -46.46 27.43 18.07
C PRO A 239 -46.77 25.95 18.26
N ASN A 240 -46.33 25.36 19.37
CA ASN A 240 -46.63 23.96 19.69
C ASN A 240 -48.15 23.79 19.94
N PRO A 241 -48.88 22.96 19.16
CA PRO A 241 -50.31 22.71 19.39
C PRO A 241 -50.59 21.85 20.63
N ASN A 242 -49.58 21.17 21.19
CA ASN A 242 -49.71 20.33 22.39
C ASN A 242 -48.48 20.51 23.32
N PRO A 243 -48.33 21.69 23.96
CA PRO A 243 -47.22 21.96 24.87
C PRO A 243 -47.30 21.05 26.11
N ASN A 244 -46.15 20.53 26.54
CA ASN A 244 -46.02 19.56 27.64
C ASN A 244 -46.65 18.17 27.36
N PHE A 245 -46.78 17.77 26.09
CA PHE A 245 -47.18 16.42 25.72
C PHE A 245 -46.35 15.34 26.44
N GLN A 246 -47.03 14.47 27.19
CA GLN A 246 -46.45 13.27 27.82
C GLN A 246 -47.18 12.00 27.39
N CYS A 247 -46.41 10.93 27.27
CA CYS A 247 -46.91 9.57 27.03
C CYS A 247 -47.63 9.05 28.29
N GLY A 248 -48.91 9.40 28.45
CA GLY A 248 -49.71 8.96 29.60
C GLY A 248 -50.94 9.81 29.93
N THR A 249 -50.98 11.09 29.52
CA THR A 249 -52.13 11.98 29.79
C THR A 249 -53.31 11.77 28.82
N MET A 250 -53.56 10.52 28.45
CA MET A 250 -54.77 10.04 27.79
C MET A 250 -55.37 8.98 28.71
N ASP A 251 -56.36 9.38 29.53
CA ASP A 251 -56.93 8.52 30.57
C ASP A 251 -57.53 7.22 30.00
N GLN A 252 -57.54 6.19 30.85
CA GLN A 252 -57.82 4.79 30.53
C GLN A 252 -59.28 4.47 30.09
N GLY A 253 -60.03 5.45 29.59
CA GLY A 253 -61.42 5.32 29.15
C GLY A 253 -61.74 5.86 27.74
N LEU A 254 -60.81 6.50 27.03
CA LEU A 254 -61.10 7.27 25.80
C LEU A 254 -60.27 6.87 24.55
N TYR A 255 -59.93 5.59 24.43
CA TYR A 255 -59.12 4.95 23.38
C TYR A 255 -59.64 5.03 21.92
N VAL A 256 -60.55 5.95 21.58
CA VAL A 256 -61.27 5.95 20.28
C VAL A 256 -60.84 7.07 19.33
N ASN A 257 -60.51 8.26 19.83
CA ASN A 257 -60.37 9.47 19.01
C ASN A 257 -59.10 10.29 19.32
N LEU A 258 -57.95 9.87 18.77
CA LEU A 258 -57.04 10.88 18.23
C LEU A 258 -57.79 11.62 17.13
N THR A 259 -58.01 12.93 17.28
CA THR A 259 -58.73 13.70 16.26
C THR A 259 -57.95 13.68 14.94
N GLU A 260 -58.65 13.77 13.82
CA GLU A 260 -58.00 13.83 12.50
C GLU A 260 -56.98 14.98 12.44
N ARG A 261 -57.30 16.11 13.08
CA ARG A 261 -56.40 17.26 13.24
C ARG A 261 -55.09 16.87 13.95
N ASN A 262 -55.15 16.14 15.07
CA ASN A 262 -53.94 15.70 15.78
C ASN A 262 -53.04 14.82 14.90
N LEU A 263 -53.62 13.96 14.04
CA LEU A 263 -52.88 13.10 13.11
C LEU A 263 -52.29 13.91 11.93
N GLN A 264 -53.04 14.86 11.38
CA GLN A 264 -52.54 15.80 10.36
C GLN A 264 -51.41 16.69 10.92
N ASP A 265 -51.51 17.10 12.18
CA ASP A 265 -50.50 17.92 12.86
C ASP A 265 -49.24 17.08 13.14
N ALA A 266 -49.36 15.84 13.62
CA ALA A 266 -48.23 14.91 13.76
C ALA A 266 -47.50 14.63 12.43
N GLN A 267 -48.23 14.57 11.31
CA GLN A 267 -47.62 14.41 9.98
C GLN A 267 -46.78 15.63 9.54
N LYS A 268 -47.10 16.83 10.04
CA LYS A 268 -46.46 18.12 9.67
C LYS A 268 -45.39 18.56 10.67
N PHE A 269 -45.55 18.25 11.95
CA PHE A 269 -44.78 18.82 13.06
C PHE A 269 -43.92 17.76 13.75
N PHE A 270 -42.78 17.46 13.14
CA PHE A 270 -41.79 16.46 13.61
C PHE A 270 -40.42 17.08 13.93
N LEU A 271 -40.12 18.31 13.49
CA LEU A 271 -38.84 19.00 13.73
C LEU A 271 -39.04 20.18 14.68
N MET A 272 -38.33 20.22 15.81
CA MET A 272 -38.39 21.36 16.74
C MET A 272 -37.66 22.58 16.16
N HIS A 273 -38.14 23.78 16.47
CA HIS A 273 -37.42 25.02 16.18
C HIS A 273 -36.27 25.24 17.18
N GLU A 274 -36.53 24.95 18.45
CA GLU A 274 -35.54 25.05 19.52
C GLU A 274 -34.38 24.08 19.34
N VAL A 275 -33.19 24.54 19.72
CA VAL A 275 -31.95 23.76 19.67
C VAL A 275 -31.57 23.41 21.11
N VAL A 276 -31.37 22.12 21.39
CA VAL A 276 -30.95 21.64 22.70
C VAL A 276 -29.57 22.21 23.03
N GLN A 277 -29.49 22.98 24.11
CA GLN A 277 -28.24 23.55 24.60
C GLN A 277 -27.52 22.60 25.57
N PRO A 278 -26.18 22.59 25.58
CA PRO A 278 -25.40 21.88 26.59
C PRO A 278 -25.49 22.55 27.97
N VAL A 279 -25.17 21.79 29.02
CA VAL A 279 -25.18 22.25 30.43
C VAL A 279 -24.22 23.42 30.69
N ILE A 280 -23.12 23.49 29.93
CA ILE A 280 -22.18 24.62 29.90
C ILE A 280 -22.04 25.04 28.41
N PRO A 281 -22.10 26.34 28.05
CA PRO A 281 -21.99 26.80 26.66
C PRO A 281 -20.64 26.56 25.96
N ILE A 282 -19.67 25.98 26.67
CA ILE A 282 -18.35 25.59 26.18
C ILE A 282 -18.29 24.05 26.29
N PRO A 283 -17.75 23.31 25.31
CA PRO A 283 -17.60 21.87 25.41
C PRO A 283 -16.77 21.50 26.65
N TYR A 284 -17.16 20.43 27.33
CA TYR A 284 -16.47 19.96 28.53
C TYR A 284 -15.00 19.71 28.23
N PHE A 285 -14.68 18.98 27.16
CA PHE A 285 -13.33 18.80 26.62
C PHE A 285 -13.34 18.97 25.10
N MET A 286 -12.27 19.49 24.53
CA MET A 286 -12.11 19.67 23.08
C MET A 286 -10.64 19.60 22.70
N GLU A 287 -10.35 19.02 21.53
CA GLU A 287 -8.99 18.93 20.99
C GLU A 287 -9.02 19.09 19.47
N ASP A 288 -8.14 19.95 18.96
CA ASP A 288 -7.91 20.16 17.53
C ASP A 288 -6.86 19.14 17.03
N ASN A 289 -6.97 18.73 15.77
CA ASN A 289 -6.18 17.65 15.12
C ASN A 289 -6.37 16.22 15.70
N SER A 290 -7.51 15.91 16.33
CA SER A 290 -7.87 14.53 16.73
C SER A 290 -9.37 14.25 16.54
N ARG A 291 -9.73 13.00 16.22
CA ARG A 291 -11.13 12.54 16.15
C ARG A 291 -11.43 11.55 17.27
N PHE A 292 -12.35 11.89 18.16
CA PHE A 292 -12.85 10.95 19.18
C PHE A 292 -13.94 10.07 18.57
N SER A 293 -13.97 8.78 18.94
CA SER A 293 -14.91 7.78 18.43
C SER A 293 -15.94 7.36 19.46
N HIS A 294 -15.51 6.96 20.66
CA HIS A 294 -16.37 6.44 21.74
C HIS A 294 -16.12 7.15 23.08
N VAL A 295 -17.19 7.33 23.85
CA VAL A 295 -17.15 7.87 25.22
C VAL A 295 -17.78 6.89 26.22
N VAL A 296 -17.15 6.72 27.38
CA VAL A 296 -17.79 6.23 28.60
C VAL A 296 -17.41 7.14 29.77
N VAL A 297 -18.22 7.19 30.82
CA VAL A 297 -17.99 8.03 32.00
C VAL A 297 -18.10 7.19 33.27
N ASP A 298 -17.19 7.40 34.22
CA ASP A 298 -17.28 6.87 35.60
C ASP A 298 -17.48 8.03 36.59
N VAL A 299 -18.09 7.75 37.75
CA VAL A 299 -18.34 8.70 38.83
C VAL A 299 -17.54 8.26 40.07
N VAL A 300 -16.44 8.96 40.31
CA VAL A 300 -15.38 8.54 41.23
C VAL A 300 -15.45 9.31 42.54
N GLN A 301 -15.50 8.61 43.66
CA GLN A 301 -15.36 9.20 45.00
C GLN A 301 -13.88 9.49 45.29
N GLY A 302 -13.50 10.77 45.29
CA GLY A 302 -12.23 11.21 45.87
C GLY A 302 -12.36 11.48 47.37
N LYS A 303 -11.39 12.17 47.96
CA LYS A 303 -11.36 12.41 49.42
C LYS A 303 -12.60 13.15 49.95
N ASP A 304 -12.96 14.26 49.32
CA ASP A 304 -13.95 15.21 49.84
C ASP A 304 -15.19 15.37 48.95
N MET A 305 -15.16 14.90 47.69
CA MET A 305 -16.26 15.05 46.73
C MET A 305 -16.20 13.99 45.60
N LEU A 306 -17.28 13.94 44.81
CA LEU A 306 -17.40 13.12 43.60
C LEU A 306 -16.81 13.83 42.37
N PHE A 307 -16.22 13.06 41.46
CA PHE A 307 -15.60 13.54 40.22
C PHE A 307 -16.04 12.69 39.03
N HIS A 308 -16.40 13.29 37.89
CA HIS A 308 -16.75 12.54 36.69
C HIS A 308 -15.51 12.37 35.81
N ILE A 309 -15.12 11.12 35.53
CA ILE A 309 -14.00 10.78 34.64
C ILE A 309 -14.54 10.30 33.30
N ILE A 310 -14.23 11.07 32.26
CA ILE A 310 -14.60 10.82 30.87
C ILE A 310 -13.45 10.05 30.21
N TYR A 311 -13.72 8.84 29.72
CA TYR A 311 -12.79 8.07 28.90
C TYR A 311 -13.17 8.23 27.42
N LEU A 312 -12.22 8.74 26.63
CA LEU A 312 -12.41 9.06 25.22
C LEU A 312 -11.48 8.19 24.36
N ALA A 313 -12.07 7.36 23.50
CA ALA A 313 -11.33 6.63 22.48
C ALA A 313 -11.02 7.56 21.28
N THR A 314 -9.80 7.48 20.73
CA THR A 314 -9.41 8.16 19.50
C THR A 314 -9.47 7.25 18.27
N ASP A 315 -9.57 7.86 17.09
CA ASP A 315 -9.38 7.18 15.80
C ASP A 315 -7.97 6.58 15.65
N TYR A 316 -6.97 7.13 16.34
CA TYR A 316 -5.60 6.63 16.39
C TYR A 316 -5.34 5.47 17.38
N GLY A 317 -6.36 4.93 18.04
CA GLY A 317 -6.21 3.79 18.96
C GLY A 317 -5.61 4.13 20.34
N THR A 318 -5.69 5.39 20.77
CA THR A 318 -5.37 5.82 22.15
C THR A 318 -6.63 6.07 22.97
N ILE A 319 -6.53 6.00 24.29
CA ILE A 319 -7.61 6.38 25.21
C ILE A 319 -7.15 7.58 26.05
N LYS A 320 -7.89 8.69 25.97
CA LYS A 320 -7.67 9.88 26.80
C LYS A 320 -8.59 9.82 28.01
N LYS A 321 -8.01 9.87 29.22
CA LYS A 321 -8.69 9.92 30.51
C LYS A 321 -8.80 11.38 30.94
N VAL A 322 -10.02 11.90 30.99
CA VAL A 322 -10.29 13.34 31.17
C VAL A 322 -11.19 13.58 32.39
N LEU A 323 -10.75 14.44 33.31
CA LEU A 323 -11.58 14.97 34.39
C LEU A 323 -12.56 16.00 33.81
N ALA A 324 -13.85 15.83 34.11
CA ALA A 324 -14.87 16.82 33.79
C ALA A 324 -14.65 18.13 34.58
N PRO A 325 -15.03 19.30 34.04
CA PRO A 325 -14.99 20.56 34.78
C PRO A 325 -15.90 20.50 36.02
N MET A 326 -15.37 20.89 37.18
CA MET A 326 -16.11 20.92 38.45
C MET A 326 -17.06 22.13 38.55
N ASN A 327 -16.67 23.23 37.92
CA ASN A 327 -17.35 24.52 37.92
C ASN A 327 -17.32 25.15 36.51
N GLN A 328 -18.21 26.11 36.23
CA GLN A 328 -18.24 26.82 34.94
C GLN A 328 -16.92 27.54 34.59
N ASN A 329 -16.11 27.89 35.59
CA ASN A 329 -14.82 28.56 35.41
C ASN A 329 -13.60 27.62 35.40
N SER A 330 -13.77 26.32 35.71
CA SER A 330 -12.69 25.34 35.60
C SER A 330 -12.69 24.73 34.21
N SER A 331 -11.54 24.67 33.54
CA SER A 331 -11.35 23.82 32.37
C SER A 331 -11.43 22.34 32.76
N SER A 332 -11.79 21.47 31.81
CA SER A 332 -11.48 20.04 31.94
C SER A 332 -9.99 19.79 31.98
N CYS A 333 -9.64 18.55 32.36
CA CYS A 333 -8.27 18.16 32.64
C CYS A 333 -7.92 16.84 31.95
N LEU A 334 -6.96 16.82 31.04
CA LEU A 334 -6.40 15.56 30.54
C LEU A 334 -5.48 14.98 31.63
N LEU A 335 -5.92 13.90 32.28
CA LEU A 335 -5.19 13.22 33.36
C LEU A 335 -4.15 12.24 32.80
N GLU A 336 -4.54 11.45 31.80
CA GLU A 336 -3.68 10.44 31.18
C GLU A 336 -4.05 10.24 29.70
N GLU A 337 -3.07 9.94 28.86
CA GLU A 337 -3.30 9.35 27.54
C GLU A 337 -2.65 7.96 27.48
N ILE A 338 -3.47 6.95 27.21
CA ILE A 338 -3.12 5.53 27.26
C ILE A 338 -2.92 5.04 25.82
N GLU A 339 -1.68 4.71 25.46
CA GLU A 339 -1.39 4.00 24.21
C GLU A 339 -1.63 2.50 24.41
N LEU A 340 -2.56 1.91 23.65
CA LEU A 340 -2.94 0.50 23.79
C LEU A 340 -1.99 -0.46 23.05
N LEU A 341 -1.45 -0.01 21.91
CA LEU A 341 -0.61 -0.80 21.01
C LEU A 341 0.57 0.06 20.50
N PRO A 342 1.72 -0.56 20.14
CA PRO A 342 2.85 0.14 19.54
C PRO A 342 2.47 0.90 18.27
N LYS A 343 3.21 1.97 17.94
CA LYS A 343 2.94 2.86 16.80
C LYS A 343 2.84 2.16 15.44
N SER A 344 3.45 0.99 15.27
CA SER A 344 3.38 0.14 14.07
C SER A 344 2.13 -0.76 13.97
N GLN A 345 1.32 -0.85 15.04
CA GLN A 345 0.18 -1.76 15.18
C GLN A 345 -1.10 -1.04 15.62
N ARG A 346 -1.15 0.29 15.52
CA ARG A 346 -2.34 1.06 15.94
C ARG A 346 -3.52 0.82 15.00
N GLU A 347 -4.65 0.51 15.61
CA GLU A 347 -5.94 0.29 14.96
C GLU A 347 -7.06 1.09 15.65
N PRO A 348 -8.14 1.49 14.94
CA PRO A 348 -9.20 2.31 15.52
C PRO A 348 -10.06 1.50 16.49
N ILE A 349 -10.27 2.06 17.68
CA ILE A 349 -11.16 1.46 18.71
C ILE A 349 -12.59 1.36 18.16
N ARG A 350 -13.16 0.16 18.24
CA ARG A 350 -14.50 -0.22 17.73
C ARG A 350 -15.59 -0.23 18.80
N SER A 351 -15.21 -0.40 20.07
CA SER A 351 -16.12 -0.26 21.20
C SER A 351 -15.37 0.08 22.48
N LEU A 352 -16.05 0.75 23.39
CA LEU A 352 -15.55 1.13 24.71
C LEU A 352 -16.67 0.86 25.71
N GLN A 353 -16.40 0.06 26.75
CA GLN A 353 -17.41 -0.38 27.72
C GLN A 353 -16.81 -0.45 29.13
N ILE A 354 -17.55 0.04 30.12
CA ILE A 354 -17.10 0.12 31.52
C ILE A 354 -17.83 -0.91 32.38
N LEU A 355 -17.07 -1.63 33.21
CA LEU A 355 -17.58 -2.58 34.20
C LEU A 355 -17.24 -2.07 35.60
N HIS A 356 -18.10 -1.20 36.14
CA HIS A 356 -17.91 -0.55 37.44
C HIS A 356 -17.63 -1.55 38.58
N SER A 357 -18.31 -2.70 38.59
CA SER A 357 -18.17 -3.76 39.60
C SER A 357 -16.81 -4.47 39.64
N GLN A 358 -15.96 -4.29 38.63
CA GLN A 358 -14.55 -4.71 38.64
C GLN A 358 -13.58 -3.51 38.53
N SER A 359 -14.10 -2.27 38.48
CA SER A 359 -13.36 -1.05 38.15
C SER A 359 -12.49 -1.20 36.89
N VAL A 360 -13.09 -1.69 35.81
CA VAL A 360 -12.42 -2.07 34.55
C VAL A 360 -13.05 -1.41 33.33
N LEU A 361 -12.20 -1.02 32.39
CA LEU A 361 -12.53 -0.58 31.03
C LEU A 361 -12.21 -1.71 30.04
N PHE A 362 -13.20 -2.16 29.28
CA PHE A 362 -13.02 -3.05 28.14
C PHE A 362 -12.97 -2.23 26.85
N VAL A 363 -12.00 -2.56 26.01
CA VAL A 363 -11.75 -1.88 24.74
C VAL A 363 -11.82 -2.91 23.61
N GLY A 364 -12.81 -2.80 22.74
CA GLY A 364 -12.91 -3.63 21.54
C GLY A 364 -12.15 -3.00 20.38
N LEU A 365 -11.24 -3.76 19.79
CA LEU A 365 -10.52 -3.42 18.56
C LEU A 365 -11.06 -4.29 17.40
N GLN A 366 -10.36 -4.42 16.28
CA GLN A 366 -10.81 -5.21 15.14
C GLN A 366 -10.63 -6.73 15.36
N GLU A 367 -9.53 -7.14 15.99
CA GLU A 367 -9.19 -8.55 16.24
C GLU A 367 -9.07 -8.89 17.74
N HIS A 368 -9.04 -7.89 18.62
CA HIS A 368 -8.69 -8.05 20.04
C HIS A 368 -9.67 -7.33 20.97
N VAL A 369 -9.77 -7.80 22.22
CA VAL A 369 -10.46 -7.10 23.31
C VAL A 369 -9.49 -6.92 24.47
N ILE A 370 -9.17 -5.66 24.79
CA ILE A 370 -8.19 -5.30 25.82
C ILE A 370 -8.92 -4.97 27.12
N LYS A 371 -8.41 -5.50 28.25
CA LYS A 371 -8.88 -5.21 29.61
C LYS A 371 -7.94 -4.20 30.27
N VAL A 372 -8.40 -2.97 30.46
CA VAL A 372 -7.64 -1.88 31.11
C VAL A 372 -8.23 -1.60 32.51
N PRO A 373 -7.43 -1.61 33.59
CA PRO A 373 -7.92 -1.22 34.91
C PRO A 373 -8.14 0.30 34.99
N LEU A 374 -9.23 0.75 35.61
CA LEU A 374 -9.52 2.18 35.83
C LEU A 374 -8.64 2.78 36.94
N LYS A 375 -8.54 2.02 38.04
CA LYS A 375 -7.73 2.28 39.24
C LYS A 375 -6.27 1.87 38.96
N ARG A 376 -5.42 2.84 38.63
CA ARG A 376 -4.00 2.60 38.24
C ARG A 376 -2.95 3.11 39.25
N CYS A 377 -3.38 3.45 40.46
CA CYS A 377 -2.55 4.04 41.51
C CYS A 377 -1.20 3.33 41.78
N PRO A 378 -1.08 1.97 41.72
CA PRO A 378 0.20 1.28 41.89
C PRO A 378 1.31 1.62 40.87
N PHE A 379 0.98 2.32 39.77
CA PHE A 379 1.98 2.85 38.82
C PHE A 379 2.81 4.00 39.45
N TYR A 380 2.22 4.76 40.38
CA TYR A 380 2.84 5.93 41.00
C TYR A 380 3.63 5.54 42.26
N LYS A 381 4.92 5.24 42.07
CA LYS A 381 5.80 4.71 43.13
C LYS A 381 6.30 5.74 44.15
N THR A 382 6.08 7.04 43.93
CA THR A 382 6.55 8.12 44.82
C THR A 382 5.41 9.06 45.20
N TYR A 383 5.54 9.71 46.36
CA TYR A 383 4.61 10.76 46.81
C TYR A 383 4.38 11.84 45.73
N SER A 384 5.46 12.36 45.14
CA SER A 384 5.40 13.38 44.09
C SER A 384 4.70 12.91 42.81
N ALA A 385 4.88 11.65 42.41
CA ALA A 385 4.17 11.08 41.25
C ALA A 385 2.70 10.80 41.56
N CYS A 386 2.38 10.37 42.78
CA CYS A 386 1.01 10.07 43.20
C CYS A 386 0.18 11.36 43.30
N ILE A 387 0.62 12.33 44.09
CA ILE A 387 -0.05 13.64 44.22
C ILE A 387 -0.01 14.43 42.91
N GLY A 388 1.10 14.33 42.15
CA GLY A 388 1.26 14.97 40.85
C GLY A 388 0.46 14.33 39.70
N SER A 389 -0.08 13.11 39.88
CA SER A 389 -1.00 12.50 38.91
C SER A 389 -2.36 13.21 38.86
N GLN A 390 -2.78 13.76 40.02
CA GLN A 390 -4.05 14.45 40.21
C GLN A 390 -5.26 13.59 39.79
N ASP A 391 -5.09 12.26 39.85
CA ASP A 391 -6.07 11.26 39.44
C ASP A 391 -7.07 10.96 40.58
N PRO A 392 -8.39 11.23 40.43
CA PRO A 392 -9.35 11.08 41.53
C PRO A 392 -9.49 9.68 42.12
N TYR A 393 -9.11 8.63 41.39
CA TYR A 393 -9.06 7.26 41.95
C TYR A 393 -7.93 7.08 42.98
N CYS A 394 -6.96 8.00 43.05
CA CYS A 394 -5.66 7.78 43.65
C CYS A 394 -5.26 8.86 44.67
N GLY A 395 -4.61 8.41 45.74
CA GLY A 395 -4.03 9.26 46.78
C GLY A 395 -2.92 8.53 47.52
N TRP A 396 -2.08 9.29 48.21
CA TRP A 396 -0.93 8.76 48.93
C TRP A 396 -1.32 8.39 50.36
N ASP A 397 -1.15 7.13 50.74
CA ASP A 397 -1.35 6.68 52.11
C ASP A 397 -0.04 6.85 52.89
N MET A 398 -0.04 7.72 53.90
CA MET A 398 1.15 8.04 54.70
C MET A 398 1.56 6.93 55.67
N VAL A 399 0.64 6.01 56.02
CA VAL A 399 0.93 4.83 56.85
C VAL A 399 1.62 3.75 56.00
N MET A 400 1.04 3.43 54.84
CA MET A 400 1.53 2.40 53.93
C MET A 400 2.69 2.86 53.04
N LYS A 401 2.92 4.18 52.93
CA LYS A 401 3.95 4.83 52.09
C LYS A 401 3.90 4.38 50.62
N LYS A 402 2.67 4.23 50.10
CA LYS A 402 2.38 3.90 48.69
C LYS A 402 1.20 4.74 48.18
N CYS A 403 1.13 4.89 46.87
CA CYS A 403 -0.09 5.37 46.21
C CYS A 403 -1.16 4.27 46.25
N THR A 404 -2.40 4.64 46.57
CA THR A 404 -3.52 3.74 46.86
C THR A 404 -4.82 4.30 46.33
N THR A 405 -5.82 3.43 46.20
CA THR A 405 -7.22 3.87 46.12
C THR A 405 -7.77 4.20 47.50
N LEU A 406 -8.85 4.98 47.58
CA LEU A 406 -9.49 5.34 48.86
C LEU A 406 -9.97 4.09 49.64
N GLU A 407 -10.41 3.06 48.90
CA GLU A 407 -10.84 1.75 49.43
C GLU A 407 -9.69 0.92 50.04
N GLU A 408 -8.45 1.15 49.62
CA GLU A 408 -7.25 0.45 50.11
C GLU A 408 -6.61 1.10 51.34
N SER A 409 -6.98 2.34 51.66
CA SER A 409 -6.29 3.11 52.71
C SER A 409 -6.60 2.59 54.10
N LEU A 410 -5.58 2.55 54.96
CA LEU A 410 -5.74 2.18 56.36
C LEU A 410 -6.33 3.33 57.22
N SER A 411 -6.30 4.57 56.71
CA SER A 411 -6.80 5.74 57.45
C SER A 411 -7.06 6.94 56.53
N MET A 412 -8.32 7.26 56.27
CA MET A 412 -8.72 8.39 55.42
C MET A 412 -8.16 9.76 55.90
N SER A 413 -7.87 9.90 57.20
CA SER A 413 -7.26 11.12 57.75
C SER A 413 -5.77 11.26 57.41
N GLN A 414 -5.09 10.15 57.06
CA GLN A 414 -3.68 10.10 56.64
C GLN A 414 -3.52 9.73 55.15
N TRP A 415 -4.62 9.82 54.40
CA TRP A 415 -4.66 9.69 52.94
C TRP A 415 -4.66 11.09 52.30
N GLU A 416 -3.69 11.37 51.45
CA GLU A 416 -3.49 12.70 50.84
C GLU A 416 -3.79 12.65 49.33
N GLN A 417 -4.56 13.63 48.85
CA GLN A 417 -4.99 13.75 47.46
C GLN A 417 -5.09 15.25 47.10
N SER A 418 -4.79 15.60 45.86
CA SER A 418 -4.94 16.97 45.34
C SER A 418 -5.36 16.93 43.87
N ILE A 419 -6.43 17.66 43.52
CA ILE A 419 -7.09 17.64 42.19
C ILE A 419 -7.46 19.11 41.79
N THR A 420 -6.81 20.10 42.39
CA THR A 420 -7.17 21.53 42.23
C THR A 420 -6.50 22.23 41.05
N VAL A 421 -5.52 21.57 40.44
CA VAL A 421 -4.74 22.03 39.27
C VAL A 421 -4.68 20.86 38.28
N CYS A 422 -4.33 21.12 37.02
CA CYS A 422 -4.11 20.08 36.03
C CYS A 422 -2.66 19.58 35.97
N PRO A 423 -2.43 18.29 35.66
CA PRO A 423 -1.10 17.75 35.59
C PRO A 423 -0.38 18.40 34.41
N MET A 424 0.82 18.92 34.66
CA MET A 424 1.56 19.71 33.69
C MET A 424 1.90 18.85 32.46
N ARG A 425 1.24 19.14 31.34
CA ARG A 425 1.37 18.45 30.04
C ARG A 425 2.74 18.74 29.41
N ASN A 426 3.80 18.14 29.98
CA ASN A 426 5.17 17.92 29.46
C ASN A 426 6.08 17.35 30.59
N LEU A 427 5.71 16.20 31.17
CA LEU A 427 6.46 15.57 32.28
C LEU A 427 6.96 14.15 31.98
N THR A 428 6.35 13.42 31.05
CA THR A 428 6.95 12.20 30.46
C THR A 428 8.11 12.62 29.57
N VAL A 429 9.28 12.77 30.17
CA VAL A 429 10.53 13.05 29.47
C VAL A 429 11.26 11.73 29.33
N ASP A 430 11.49 11.29 28.09
CA ASP A 430 12.30 10.11 27.82
C ASP A 430 13.77 10.42 28.11
N GLY A 431 14.47 9.43 28.67
CA GLY A 431 15.87 9.56 29.02
C GLY A 431 16.73 9.62 27.77
N HIS A 432 17.44 10.73 27.59
CA HIS A 432 18.50 10.85 26.59
C HIS A 432 19.88 10.88 27.27
N PHE A 433 20.84 10.21 26.64
CA PHE A 433 22.21 10.21 27.12
C PHE A 433 22.84 11.60 27.00
N GLY A 434 23.51 12.02 28.08
CA GLY A 434 24.44 13.14 28.06
C GLY A 434 25.63 12.94 27.14
N THR A 435 26.39 14.02 26.98
CA THR A 435 27.63 14.00 26.21
C THR A 435 28.59 12.96 26.78
N TRP A 436 29.31 12.27 25.90
CA TRP A 436 30.37 11.38 26.33
C TRP A 436 31.44 12.15 27.11
N SER A 437 31.85 11.61 28.25
CA SER A 437 32.99 12.12 29.00
C SER A 437 34.29 12.01 28.20
N GLN A 438 35.30 12.80 28.58
CA GLN A 438 36.61 12.75 27.94
C GLN A 438 37.25 11.36 28.12
N TRP A 439 37.95 10.89 27.08
CA TRP A 439 38.66 9.61 27.11
C TRP A 439 39.67 9.57 28.27
N LYS A 440 39.53 8.57 29.15
CA LYS A 440 40.42 8.33 30.30
C LYS A 440 41.09 6.96 30.20
N PRO A 441 42.33 6.80 30.67
CA PRO A 441 42.95 5.48 30.80
C PRO A 441 42.13 4.56 31.71
N CYS A 442 41.93 3.32 31.26
CA CYS A 442 41.27 2.25 31.98
C CYS A 442 41.97 0.91 31.68
N THR A 443 41.54 -0.17 32.33
CA THR A 443 42.05 -1.52 32.08
C THR A 443 40.93 -2.48 31.71
N HIS A 444 41.17 -3.34 30.71
CA HIS A 444 40.26 -4.40 30.28
C HIS A 444 40.95 -5.78 30.39
N THR A 445 40.16 -6.84 30.57
CA THR A 445 40.67 -8.19 30.92
C THR A 445 40.06 -9.30 30.05
N ASP A 446 40.49 -9.35 28.80
CA ASP A 446 40.09 -10.40 27.85
C ASP A 446 40.83 -11.73 28.11
N GLY A 447 40.47 -12.40 29.20
CA GLY A 447 40.76 -13.82 29.49
C GLY A 447 42.22 -14.23 29.78
N ALA A 448 43.23 -13.50 29.28
CA ALA A 448 44.63 -13.89 29.38
C ALA A 448 45.64 -12.74 29.59
N SER A 449 45.24 -11.47 29.41
CA SER A 449 46.12 -10.33 29.66
C SER A 449 45.35 -9.06 30.02
N VAL A 450 45.87 -8.29 30.98
CA VAL A 450 45.38 -6.94 31.29
C VAL A 450 45.87 -5.97 30.21
N GLY A 451 44.94 -5.42 29.42
CA GLY A 451 45.22 -4.37 28.46
C GLY A 451 44.95 -3.00 29.05
N SER A 452 45.86 -2.04 28.82
CA SER A 452 45.56 -0.62 28.98
C SER A 452 44.69 -0.15 27.81
N CYS A 453 43.58 0.51 28.11
CA CYS A 453 42.60 1.01 27.14
C CYS A 453 42.28 2.48 27.41
N LEU A 454 41.56 3.13 26.50
CA LEU A 454 40.84 4.36 26.77
C LEU A 454 39.35 4.04 26.92
N CYS A 455 38.75 4.50 28.01
CA CYS A 455 37.32 4.41 28.25
C CYS A 455 36.71 5.81 28.27
N ARG A 456 35.47 5.92 27.79
CA ARG A 456 34.59 7.07 28.07
C ARG A 456 33.22 6.57 28.53
N THR A 457 32.52 7.43 29.25
CA THR A 457 31.24 7.11 29.88
C THR A 457 30.23 8.21 29.62
N ARG A 458 28.95 7.85 29.59
CA ARG A 458 27.82 8.78 29.52
C ARG A 458 26.73 8.34 30.48
N VAL A 459 25.99 9.31 30.99
CA VAL A 459 24.88 9.11 31.94
C VAL A 459 23.55 9.50 31.29
N CYS A 460 22.45 9.04 31.87
CA CYS A 460 21.11 9.25 31.35
C CYS A 460 20.51 10.52 31.99
N ASP A 461 21.02 11.68 31.58
CA ASP A 461 20.82 12.96 32.28
C ASP A 461 20.41 14.15 31.38
N SER A 462 20.41 14.01 30.05
CA SER A 462 20.36 15.14 29.12
C SER A 462 19.25 15.04 28.04
N PRO A 463 17.96 15.06 28.42
CA PRO A 463 17.44 15.11 29.78
C PRO A 463 17.36 13.74 30.48
N ALA A 464 17.35 13.76 31.81
CA ALA A 464 17.06 12.59 32.63
C ALA A 464 15.61 12.13 32.47
N PRO A 465 15.31 10.82 32.57
CA PRO A 465 13.95 10.31 32.42
C PRO A 465 13.04 10.79 33.57
N GLN A 466 11.87 11.34 33.24
CA GLN A 466 10.91 11.89 34.20
C GLN A 466 9.50 11.31 34.01
N CYS A 467 8.75 11.24 35.12
CA CYS A 467 7.35 10.82 35.22
C CYS A 467 6.93 9.59 34.38
N GLY A 468 7.82 8.60 34.24
CA GLY A 468 7.55 7.35 33.54
C GLY A 468 8.08 7.26 32.10
N GLY A 469 8.80 8.27 31.62
CA GLY A 469 9.54 8.18 30.35
C GLY A 469 10.61 7.08 30.35
N TRP A 470 10.97 6.62 29.16
CA TRP A 470 11.84 5.46 28.94
C TRP A 470 13.27 5.69 29.46
N LEU A 471 13.91 4.64 29.95
CA LEU A 471 15.35 4.66 30.28
C LEU A 471 16.19 4.71 29.00
N CYS A 472 17.34 5.39 29.04
CA CYS A 472 18.25 5.47 27.90
C CYS A 472 18.71 4.09 27.41
N GLU A 473 18.29 3.71 26.20
CA GLU A 473 18.67 2.43 25.61
C GLU A 473 20.03 2.51 24.88
N GLY A 474 20.98 1.68 25.30
CA GLY A 474 22.32 1.58 24.69
C GLY A 474 23.47 1.56 25.71
N PRO A 475 24.73 1.50 25.25
CA PRO A 475 25.89 1.41 26.13
C PRO A 475 26.13 2.70 26.91
N THR A 476 26.33 2.61 28.22
CA THR A 476 26.75 3.70 29.13
C THR A 476 28.26 3.92 29.14
N MET A 477 29.04 2.95 28.65
CA MET A 477 30.49 2.98 28.56
C MET A 477 30.94 2.55 27.16
N GLU A 478 31.95 3.22 26.63
CA GLU A 478 32.59 2.92 25.35
C GLU A 478 34.10 2.75 25.59
N ILE A 479 34.69 1.72 24.98
CA ILE A 479 36.08 1.32 25.17
C ILE A 479 36.78 1.33 23.81
N ALA A 480 37.92 2.00 23.73
CA ALA A 480 38.74 2.10 22.52
C ALA A 480 40.25 1.98 22.86
N ASN A 481 41.07 1.85 21.81
CA ASN A 481 42.53 1.88 21.91
C ASN A 481 43.16 0.91 22.93
N CYS A 482 42.53 -0.26 23.17
CA CYS A 482 43.10 -1.30 24.02
C CYS A 482 44.43 -1.83 23.46
N SER A 483 45.46 -1.88 24.30
CA SER A 483 46.75 -2.49 23.98
C SER A 483 46.59 -4.01 23.79
N ARG A 484 46.73 -4.45 22.55
CA ARG A 484 46.63 -5.87 22.16
C ARG A 484 48.02 -6.36 21.82
N ASN A 485 48.55 -7.32 22.59
CA ASN A 485 49.86 -7.91 22.32
C ASN A 485 49.84 -8.74 21.04
N GLY A 486 50.96 -8.77 20.31
CA GLY A 486 51.09 -9.52 19.07
C GLY A 486 51.19 -11.02 19.33
N GLY A 487 50.36 -11.79 18.62
CA GLY A 487 50.46 -13.25 18.56
C GLY A 487 50.99 -13.71 17.20
N TRP A 488 51.91 -14.67 17.22
CA TRP A 488 52.31 -15.37 16.00
C TRP A 488 51.10 -16.11 15.42
N THR A 489 50.90 -16.04 14.11
CA THR A 489 50.09 -17.06 13.43
C THR A 489 50.69 -18.44 13.71
N PRO A 490 49.90 -19.53 13.60
CA PRO A 490 50.51 -20.80 13.25
C PRO A 490 51.43 -20.59 12.03
N TRP A 491 52.51 -21.36 11.95
CA TRP A 491 53.31 -21.39 10.73
C TRP A 491 52.41 -21.76 9.55
N THR A 492 52.64 -21.14 8.39
CA THR A 492 52.13 -21.69 7.14
C THR A 492 52.64 -23.13 7.00
N SER A 493 51.91 -23.95 6.24
CA SER A 493 52.53 -25.13 5.63
C SER A 493 53.85 -24.74 4.96
N TRP A 494 54.81 -25.66 4.94
CA TRP A 494 55.99 -25.51 4.09
C TRP A 494 55.53 -25.28 2.64
N SER A 495 56.16 -24.32 1.95
CA SER A 495 55.95 -24.15 0.52
C SER A 495 56.23 -25.47 -0.22
N PRO A 496 55.70 -25.66 -1.44
CA PRO A 496 56.35 -26.58 -2.38
C PRO A 496 57.85 -26.27 -2.47
N CYS A 497 58.65 -27.27 -2.82
CA CYS A 497 60.08 -27.08 -3.03
C CYS A 497 60.30 -26.04 -4.14
N SER A 498 61.22 -25.09 -3.95
CA SER A 498 61.45 -23.99 -4.90
C SER A 498 61.87 -24.46 -6.29
N THR A 499 62.34 -25.70 -6.38
CA THR A 499 62.49 -26.47 -7.62
C THR A 499 61.72 -27.78 -7.49
N THR A 500 61.08 -28.26 -8.56
CA THR A 500 60.40 -29.57 -8.59
C THR A 500 61.37 -30.76 -8.65
N CYS A 501 62.66 -30.47 -8.82
CA CYS A 501 63.76 -31.38 -9.10
C CYS A 501 65.08 -30.60 -8.95
N GLY A 502 66.20 -31.27 -8.73
CA GLY A 502 67.44 -30.67 -8.23
C GLY A 502 67.31 -30.18 -6.79
N ILE A 503 68.42 -29.84 -6.15
CA ILE A 503 68.42 -29.28 -4.78
C ILE A 503 67.65 -27.95 -4.79
N GLY A 504 66.48 -27.95 -4.16
CA GLY A 504 65.66 -26.77 -3.92
C GLY A 504 65.57 -26.46 -2.43
N PHE A 505 64.76 -25.45 -2.10
CA PHE A 505 64.45 -25.05 -0.73
C PHE A 505 62.94 -24.87 -0.53
N GLN A 506 62.42 -25.34 0.60
CA GLN A 506 61.08 -25.01 1.08
C GLN A 506 61.19 -23.88 2.10
N VAL A 507 60.24 -22.95 2.04
CA VAL A 507 60.12 -21.82 2.97
C VAL A 507 58.78 -21.94 3.68
N ARG A 508 58.74 -21.72 4.99
CA ARG A 508 57.50 -21.40 5.71
C ARG A 508 57.62 -20.05 6.40
N GLN A 509 56.49 -19.40 6.61
CA GLN A 509 56.41 -18.09 7.24
C GLN A 509 55.35 -18.09 8.33
N ARG A 510 55.50 -17.18 9.29
CA ARG A 510 54.48 -16.80 10.25
C ARG A 510 54.51 -15.30 10.39
N SER A 511 53.33 -14.68 10.42
CA SER A 511 53.22 -13.24 10.65
C SER A 511 52.80 -12.99 12.09
N CYS A 512 53.20 -11.84 12.64
CA CYS A 512 52.76 -11.40 13.96
C CYS A 512 51.35 -10.77 13.85
N SER A 513 50.36 -11.60 13.49
CA SER A 513 49.04 -11.15 13.06
C SER A 513 47.85 -11.90 13.67
N ASN A 514 48.09 -12.91 14.52
CA ASN A 514 47.05 -13.66 15.22
C ASN A 514 47.18 -13.54 16.75
N PRO A 515 46.83 -12.37 17.34
CA PRO A 515 46.37 -11.15 16.69
C PRO A 515 47.52 -10.20 16.32
N THR A 516 47.23 -9.18 15.49
CA THR A 516 48.17 -8.08 15.23
C THR A 516 48.39 -7.23 16.48
N PRO A 517 49.64 -6.85 16.81
CA PRO A 517 49.90 -5.93 17.90
C PRO A 517 49.32 -4.54 17.59
N ARG A 518 48.62 -3.93 18.55
CA ARG A 518 48.05 -2.57 18.43
C ARG A 518 48.17 -1.80 19.74
N HIS A 519 48.11 -0.46 19.63
CA HIS A 519 48.06 0.49 20.75
C HIS A 519 49.13 0.24 21.84
N GLY A 520 50.39 -0.02 21.43
CA GLY A 520 51.51 -0.25 22.35
C GLY A 520 51.68 -1.70 22.83
N GLY A 521 50.86 -2.65 22.36
CA GLY A 521 51.08 -4.08 22.62
C GLY A 521 52.40 -4.59 22.04
N ARG A 522 53.05 -5.52 22.75
CA ARG A 522 54.39 -6.03 22.41
C ARG A 522 54.40 -6.79 21.08
N VAL A 523 55.46 -6.62 20.30
CA VAL A 523 55.70 -7.39 19.06
C VAL A 523 56.13 -8.82 19.36
N CYS A 524 55.84 -9.74 18.44
CA CYS A 524 56.19 -11.15 18.57
C CYS A 524 57.71 -11.35 18.45
N VAL A 525 58.30 -12.10 19.39
CA VAL A 525 59.75 -12.40 19.39
C VAL A 525 60.00 -13.76 18.71
N GLY A 526 61.04 -13.83 17.88
CA GLY A 526 61.44 -15.02 17.12
C GLY A 526 61.53 -14.76 15.61
N GLN A 527 62.05 -15.74 14.86
CA GLN A 527 62.13 -15.65 13.40
C GLN A 527 60.74 -15.80 12.76
N ASN A 528 60.45 -14.99 11.74
CA ASN A 528 59.18 -14.96 10.99
C ASN A 528 59.21 -15.84 9.72
N ARG A 529 60.39 -16.31 9.30
CA ARG A 529 60.64 -17.06 8.08
C ARG A 529 61.67 -18.15 8.39
N GLU A 530 61.44 -19.36 7.89
CA GLU A 530 62.27 -20.54 8.13
C GLU A 530 62.44 -21.29 6.79
N GLU A 531 63.63 -21.84 6.54
CA GLU A 531 64.00 -22.50 5.28
C GLU A 531 64.57 -23.90 5.54
N ARG A 532 64.36 -24.83 4.59
CA ARG A 532 64.98 -26.17 4.58
C ARG A 532 65.21 -26.66 3.15
N TYR A 533 66.22 -27.52 2.94
CA TYR A 533 66.48 -28.13 1.63
C TYR A 533 65.49 -29.24 1.27
N CYS A 534 65.39 -29.54 -0.02
CA CYS A 534 64.49 -30.55 -0.60
C CYS A 534 64.97 -31.00 -1.99
N ASN A 535 64.42 -32.12 -2.48
CA ASN A 535 64.66 -32.68 -3.83
C ASN A 535 66.14 -32.97 -4.19
N GLU A 536 66.98 -33.21 -3.18
CA GLU A 536 68.45 -33.25 -3.29
C GLU A 536 69.02 -34.25 -4.31
N HIS A 537 68.26 -35.30 -4.68
CA HIS A 537 68.68 -36.37 -5.60
C HIS A 537 67.69 -36.64 -6.75
N LEU A 538 66.80 -35.70 -7.09
CA LEU A 538 65.88 -35.81 -8.25
C LEU A 538 66.44 -35.01 -9.45
N LEU A 539 66.46 -35.56 -10.66
CA LEU A 539 66.90 -34.82 -11.87
C LEU A 539 65.72 -34.20 -12.64
N CYS A 540 65.96 -33.07 -13.32
CA CYS A 540 64.90 -32.26 -13.94
C CYS A 540 64.61 -32.58 -15.42
N PRO A 541 63.32 -32.67 -15.82
CA PRO A 541 62.85 -32.39 -17.17
C PRO A 541 62.83 -30.87 -17.50
N PRO A 542 62.74 -30.47 -18.78
CA PRO A 542 62.84 -29.07 -19.22
C PRO A 542 61.55 -28.22 -19.06
N HIS A 543 61.70 -26.90 -19.17
CA HIS A 543 60.62 -25.90 -18.98
C HIS A 543 59.53 -25.92 -20.06
N VAL A 544 58.30 -25.58 -19.65
CA VAL A 544 57.07 -25.64 -20.44
C VAL A 544 56.63 -24.25 -20.91
N PHE A 545 56.23 -24.11 -22.19
CA PHE A 545 55.66 -22.86 -22.73
C PHE A 545 54.73 -23.09 -23.93
N TRP A 546 53.88 -22.11 -24.24
CA TRP A 546 53.09 -22.08 -25.48
C TRP A 546 54.00 -21.83 -26.69
N THR A 547 53.87 -22.65 -27.73
CA THR A 547 54.41 -22.32 -29.05
C THR A 547 53.71 -21.10 -29.65
N GLY A 548 54.37 -20.44 -30.61
CA GLY A 548 53.74 -19.39 -31.40
C GLY A 548 52.52 -19.92 -32.15
N TRP A 549 51.47 -19.10 -32.30
CA TRP A 549 50.27 -19.48 -33.06
C TRP A 549 50.63 -19.98 -34.46
N GLY A 550 50.17 -21.18 -34.80
CA GLY A 550 50.32 -21.73 -36.14
C GLY A 550 49.62 -20.87 -37.21
N PRO A 551 49.93 -21.11 -38.51
CA PRO A 551 49.19 -20.50 -39.59
C PRO A 551 47.70 -20.86 -39.50
N TRP A 552 46.83 -19.99 -40.02
CA TRP A 552 45.41 -20.29 -40.14
C TRP A 552 45.19 -21.53 -41.00
N GLU A 553 44.40 -22.47 -40.48
CA GLU A 553 43.93 -23.64 -41.22
C GLU A 553 43.07 -23.19 -42.41
N ARG A 554 42.96 -24.05 -43.43
CA ARG A 554 42.12 -23.74 -44.60
C ARG A 554 40.67 -23.54 -44.15
N CYS A 555 40.05 -22.45 -44.60
CA CYS A 555 38.65 -22.12 -44.32
C CYS A 555 37.73 -23.34 -44.53
N THR A 556 36.85 -23.62 -43.56
CA THR A 556 35.97 -24.81 -43.59
C THR A 556 34.98 -24.84 -44.75
N ALA A 557 34.73 -23.69 -45.39
CA ALA A 557 33.94 -23.58 -46.62
C ALA A 557 34.73 -22.84 -47.70
N GLN A 558 34.61 -23.27 -48.96
CA GLN A 558 35.26 -22.61 -50.10
C GLN A 558 34.52 -21.34 -50.57
N CYS A 559 33.24 -21.23 -50.25
CA CYS A 559 32.37 -20.08 -50.52
C CYS A 559 31.16 -20.12 -49.58
N GLY A 560 30.41 -19.02 -49.48
CA GLY A 560 29.19 -18.89 -48.68
C GLY A 560 29.39 -18.52 -47.21
N GLY A 561 30.62 -18.27 -46.78
CA GLY A 561 31.00 -18.05 -45.38
C GLY A 561 31.40 -19.35 -44.69
N GLY A 562 32.66 -19.41 -44.26
CA GLY A 562 33.20 -20.45 -43.40
C GLY A 562 33.98 -19.86 -42.23
N ILE A 563 34.59 -20.73 -41.43
CA ILE A 563 35.50 -20.34 -40.35
C ILE A 563 36.86 -21.01 -40.58
N GLN A 564 37.93 -20.30 -40.22
CA GLN A 564 39.28 -20.82 -40.14
C GLN A 564 39.69 -20.83 -38.66
N ALA A 565 40.38 -21.88 -38.25
CA ALA A 565 40.95 -22.01 -36.92
C ALA A 565 42.47 -21.88 -36.99
N ARG A 566 43.12 -21.44 -35.92
CA ARG A 566 44.55 -21.68 -35.71
C ARG A 566 44.79 -22.20 -34.31
N ARG A 567 45.86 -22.97 -34.14
CA ARG A 567 46.18 -23.68 -32.90
C ARG A 567 47.59 -23.38 -32.47
N ARG A 568 47.84 -23.55 -31.18
CA ARG A 568 49.16 -23.57 -30.55
C ARG A 568 49.24 -24.74 -29.58
N THR A 569 50.43 -25.23 -29.35
CA THR A 569 50.72 -26.40 -28.50
C THR A 569 51.52 -25.99 -27.28
N CYS A 570 51.23 -26.63 -26.14
CA CYS A 570 52.03 -26.50 -24.93
C CYS A 570 53.22 -27.47 -25.10
N GLU A 571 54.44 -26.96 -25.17
CA GLU A 571 55.64 -27.78 -25.40
C GLU A 571 56.31 -28.09 -24.06
N ASN A 572 56.78 -29.33 -23.87
CA ASN A 572 57.27 -29.95 -22.62
C ASN A 572 56.24 -30.21 -21.50
N GLY A 573 54.93 -29.96 -21.68
CA GLY A 573 53.93 -30.23 -20.63
C GLY A 573 52.49 -30.37 -21.16
N PRO A 574 51.57 -31.01 -20.39
CA PRO A 574 50.23 -31.36 -20.87
C PRO A 574 49.25 -30.19 -20.89
N ASP A 575 49.42 -29.17 -20.04
CA ASP A 575 48.49 -28.05 -19.89
C ASP A 575 49.23 -26.71 -19.71
N CYS A 576 48.78 -25.70 -20.43
CA CYS A 576 49.26 -24.32 -20.38
C CYS A 576 48.03 -23.38 -20.22
N PRO A 577 48.09 -22.30 -19.43
CA PRO A 577 46.92 -21.44 -19.21
C PRO A 577 46.55 -20.61 -20.44
N GLY A 578 45.24 -20.50 -20.71
CA GLY A 578 44.65 -19.76 -21.83
C GLY A 578 44.26 -20.64 -23.03
N CYS A 579 43.44 -20.11 -23.95
CA CYS A 579 42.90 -20.91 -25.06
C CYS A 579 44.00 -21.40 -26.03
N SER A 580 43.94 -22.68 -26.40
CA SER A 580 44.85 -23.35 -27.35
C SER A 580 44.43 -23.20 -28.82
N VAL A 581 43.19 -22.74 -29.08
CA VAL A 581 42.59 -22.56 -30.40
C VAL A 581 41.93 -21.18 -30.49
N GLU A 582 42.04 -20.54 -31.66
CA GLU A 582 41.41 -19.26 -32.02
C GLU A 582 40.69 -19.41 -33.37
N TYR A 583 39.61 -18.65 -33.59
CA TYR A 583 38.73 -18.76 -34.77
C TYR A 583 38.49 -17.41 -35.44
N GLN A 584 38.36 -17.40 -36.78
CA GLN A 584 38.02 -16.21 -37.57
C GLN A 584 37.13 -16.58 -38.78
N PRO A 585 36.16 -15.74 -39.19
CA PRO A 585 35.37 -15.97 -40.41
C PRO A 585 36.17 -15.74 -41.71
N CYS A 586 35.82 -16.45 -42.78
CA CYS A 586 36.51 -16.46 -44.07
C CYS A 586 35.57 -16.83 -45.24
N ASN A 587 36.01 -16.62 -46.48
CA ASN A 587 35.31 -17.00 -47.73
C ASN A 587 33.81 -16.62 -47.82
N THR A 588 33.49 -15.38 -47.44
CA THR A 588 32.11 -14.84 -47.35
C THR A 588 31.40 -14.59 -48.69
N ASN A 589 32.06 -14.78 -49.83
CA ASN A 589 31.46 -14.61 -51.16
C ASN A 589 30.51 -15.77 -51.50
N ALA A 590 29.34 -15.48 -52.09
CA ALA A 590 28.30 -16.47 -52.35
C ALA A 590 28.70 -17.54 -53.40
N CYS A 591 28.30 -18.80 -53.18
CA CYS A 591 28.59 -19.92 -54.06
C CYS A 591 27.83 -19.90 -55.41
N PRO A 592 28.40 -20.47 -56.48
CA PRO A 592 27.72 -20.66 -57.78
C PRO A 592 26.56 -21.66 -57.69
N GLU A 593 25.62 -21.58 -58.64
CA GLU A 593 24.37 -22.37 -58.64
C GLU A 593 24.47 -23.60 -59.55
N LEU A 594 24.26 -24.78 -58.97
CA LEU A 594 24.40 -26.08 -59.63
C LEU A 594 23.05 -26.78 -59.76
N LYS A 595 22.78 -27.32 -60.96
CA LYS A 595 21.52 -27.99 -61.32
C LYS A 595 21.81 -29.38 -61.87
N LYS A 596 21.33 -30.43 -61.19
CA LYS A 596 21.35 -31.82 -61.66
C LYS A 596 19.92 -32.35 -61.80
N THR A 597 19.72 -33.27 -62.74
CA THR A 597 18.44 -33.97 -62.96
C THR A 597 18.74 -35.45 -63.10
N THR A 598 18.03 -36.30 -62.35
CA THR A 598 18.22 -37.75 -62.48
C THR A 598 17.70 -38.24 -63.85
N PRO A 599 18.16 -39.40 -64.33
CA PRO A 599 17.42 -40.14 -65.35
C PRO A 599 15.98 -40.41 -64.91
N TRP A 600 15.11 -40.69 -65.88
CA TRP A 600 13.81 -41.29 -65.59
C TRP A 600 14.00 -42.74 -65.13
N THR A 601 13.20 -43.18 -64.17
CA THR A 601 13.07 -44.62 -63.82
C THR A 601 12.53 -45.41 -65.02
N PRO A 602 12.65 -46.75 -65.03
CA PRO A 602 11.83 -47.59 -65.89
C PRO A 602 10.34 -47.29 -65.72
N TRP A 603 9.56 -47.58 -66.76
CA TRP A 603 8.11 -47.58 -66.69
C TRP A 603 7.63 -48.73 -65.79
N THR A 604 6.69 -48.46 -64.88
CA THR A 604 6.12 -49.44 -63.96
C THR A 604 4.59 -49.42 -64.01
N PRO A 605 3.91 -50.59 -64.11
CA PRO A 605 2.46 -50.66 -64.12
C PRO A 605 1.90 -50.29 -62.74
N VAL A 606 0.84 -49.48 -62.72
CA VAL A 606 0.32 -48.85 -61.48
C VAL A 606 -1.04 -49.40 -61.07
N ASN A 607 -1.93 -49.60 -62.04
CA ASN A 607 -3.21 -50.27 -61.90
C ASN A 607 -3.50 -51.02 -63.22
N ILE A 608 -3.98 -52.24 -63.09
CA ILE A 608 -4.49 -53.07 -64.19
C ILE A 608 -6.01 -52.92 -64.15
N SER A 609 -6.65 -52.70 -65.31
CA SER A 609 -8.11 -52.71 -65.42
C SER A 609 -8.60 -54.07 -65.92
N ASP A 610 -9.79 -54.51 -65.51
CA ASP A 610 -10.33 -55.84 -65.84
C ASP A 610 -10.55 -56.07 -67.35
N ASN A 611 -10.51 -55.00 -68.16
CA ASN A 611 -10.54 -55.07 -69.63
C ASN A 611 -9.14 -55.14 -70.27
N GLY A 612 -8.08 -55.45 -69.52
CA GLY A 612 -6.75 -55.77 -70.04
C GLY A 612 -5.86 -54.57 -70.44
N GLY A 613 -6.38 -53.33 -70.36
CA GLY A 613 -5.56 -52.12 -70.48
C GLY A 613 -4.90 -51.74 -69.15
N HIS A 614 -3.65 -51.27 -69.20
CA HIS A 614 -2.90 -50.86 -68.00
C HIS A 614 -2.24 -49.48 -68.15
N TYR A 615 -2.12 -48.78 -67.03
CA TYR A 615 -1.36 -47.52 -66.95
C TYR A 615 0.03 -47.79 -66.41
N GLU A 616 1.04 -47.20 -67.05
CA GLU A 616 2.42 -47.20 -66.58
C GLU A 616 2.85 -45.79 -66.18
N GLN A 617 3.64 -45.67 -65.11
CA GLN A 617 4.27 -44.42 -64.69
C GLN A 617 5.79 -44.54 -64.58
N ARG A 618 6.47 -43.41 -64.61
CA ARG A 618 7.88 -43.29 -64.25
C ARG A 618 8.18 -41.94 -63.59
N PHE A 619 9.32 -41.87 -62.90
CA PHE A 619 9.69 -40.71 -62.07
C PHE A 619 11.09 -40.20 -62.41
N ARG A 620 11.31 -38.90 -62.22
CA ARG A 620 12.65 -38.31 -62.10
C ARG A 620 12.66 -37.16 -61.12
N TYR A 621 13.83 -36.81 -60.62
CA TYR A 621 14.03 -35.74 -59.65
C TYR A 621 14.92 -34.64 -60.23
N THR A 622 14.68 -33.40 -59.82
CA THR A 622 15.40 -32.23 -60.36
C THR A 622 15.82 -31.28 -59.26
N CYS A 623 17.12 -31.19 -59.02
CA CYS A 623 17.70 -30.52 -57.87
C CYS A 623 18.42 -29.23 -58.30
N LYS A 624 18.32 -28.20 -57.46
CA LYS A 624 19.05 -26.93 -57.59
C LYS A 624 19.55 -26.50 -56.22
N ALA A 625 20.82 -26.17 -56.09
CA ALA A 625 21.35 -25.52 -54.90
C ALA A 625 22.60 -24.69 -55.23
N ARG A 626 22.97 -23.78 -54.33
CA ARG A 626 24.26 -23.08 -54.34
C ARG A 626 25.15 -23.72 -53.28
N LEU A 627 26.00 -24.66 -53.68
CA LEU A 627 26.82 -25.50 -52.81
C LEU A 627 28.26 -25.58 -53.35
N PRO A 628 29.27 -25.73 -52.49
CA PRO A 628 30.67 -25.87 -52.92
C PRO A 628 31.01 -27.25 -53.52
N ASP A 629 30.25 -28.31 -53.20
CA ASP A 629 30.46 -29.67 -53.72
C ASP A 629 29.17 -30.24 -54.38
N PRO A 630 29.22 -30.73 -55.64
CA PRO A 630 28.07 -31.30 -56.35
C PRO A 630 27.61 -32.69 -55.88
N ASN A 631 28.23 -33.27 -54.84
CA ASN A 631 27.85 -34.55 -54.22
C ASN A 631 26.97 -34.38 -52.97
N LEU A 632 26.97 -33.20 -52.33
CA LEU A 632 26.13 -32.88 -51.17
C LEU A 632 24.70 -32.43 -51.56
N LEU A 633 24.25 -32.81 -52.76
CA LEU A 633 23.02 -32.32 -53.38
C LEU A 633 21.85 -33.29 -53.15
N GLU A 634 21.12 -33.13 -52.05
CA GLU A 634 19.94 -33.95 -51.74
C GLU A 634 18.82 -33.84 -52.78
N VAL A 635 17.98 -34.88 -52.85
CA VAL A 635 17.14 -35.16 -54.02
C VAL A 635 15.77 -34.48 -53.95
N GLY A 636 15.69 -33.26 -54.50
CA GLY A 636 14.48 -32.43 -54.52
C GLY A 636 13.39 -32.83 -55.53
N ARG A 637 12.14 -32.51 -55.17
CA ARG A 637 10.86 -32.60 -55.92
C ARG A 637 10.81 -33.57 -57.12
N GLN A 638 10.09 -34.67 -56.90
CA GLN A 638 9.68 -35.64 -57.92
C GLN A 638 8.84 -35.00 -59.04
N ARG A 639 9.17 -35.31 -60.30
CA ARG A 639 8.26 -35.25 -61.44
C ARG A 639 7.81 -36.67 -61.80
N ILE A 640 6.54 -36.80 -62.16
CA ILE A 640 5.89 -38.05 -62.59
C ILE A 640 5.47 -37.88 -64.05
N GLU A 641 5.59 -38.94 -64.83
CA GLU A 641 5.13 -39.05 -66.22
C GLU A 641 4.35 -40.37 -66.35
N MET A 642 3.25 -40.38 -67.09
CA MET A 642 2.31 -41.50 -67.20
C MET A 642 1.97 -41.78 -68.67
N ARG A 643 1.76 -43.05 -69.02
CA ARG A 643 1.26 -43.47 -70.34
C ARG A 643 0.20 -44.56 -70.20
N TYR A 644 -0.67 -44.68 -71.21
CA TYR A 644 -1.67 -45.73 -71.29
C TYR A 644 -1.26 -46.79 -72.32
N CYS A 645 -1.42 -48.06 -71.96
CA CYS A 645 -1.19 -49.22 -72.81
C CYS A 645 -2.55 -49.91 -73.05
N SER A 646 -2.97 -50.03 -74.32
CA SER A 646 -4.23 -50.69 -74.68
C SER A 646 -4.05 -52.20 -74.83
N SER A 647 -5.13 -52.97 -74.60
CA SER A 647 -5.17 -54.44 -74.67
C SER A 647 -4.82 -55.01 -76.06
N ASP A 648 -5.16 -54.28 -77.12
CA ASP A 648 -5.32 -54.85 -78.47
C ASP A 648 -4.00 -54.92 -79.28
N GLY A 649 -2.86 -54.78 -78.61
CA GLY A 649 -1.51 -55.13 -79.09
C GLY A 649 -0.92 -54.39 -80.31
N THR A 650 -1.74 -53.60 -81.01
CA THR A 650 -1.42 -53.05 -82.34
C THR A 650 -1.03 -51.56 -82.33
N SER A 651 -1.26 -50.85 -81.22
CA SER A 651 -0.74 -49.51 -80.97
C SER A 651 0.05 -49.46 -79.66
N GLY A 652 1.35 -49.18 -79.76
CA GLY A 652 2.23 -49.07 -78.60
C GLY A 652 1.87 -47.89 -77.70
N CYS A 653 2.17 -48.01 -76.39
CA CYS A 653 1.71 -47.07 -75.36
C CYS A 653 2.11 -45.61 -75.65
N SER A 654 1.12 -44.78 -75.98
CA SER A 654 1.30 -43.38 -76.41
C SER A 654 1.19 -42.38 -75.26
N THR A 655 1.80 -41.20 -75.45
CA THR A 655 1.78 -40.07 -74.51
C THR A 655 1.00 -38.86 -75.01
N ASP A 656 0.83 -38.71 -76.33
CA ASP A 656 0.36 -37.46 -76.95
C ASP A 656 -0.82 -37.72 -77.89
N GLY A 657 -2.02 -37.42 -77.42
CA GLY A 657 -3.27 -37.37 -78.19
C GLY A 657 -4.01 -36.10 -77.81
N LEU A 658 -3.81 -35.03 -78.59
CA LEU A 658 -4.19 -33.66 -78.22
C LEU A 658 -5.69 -33.36 -78.40
N SER A 659 -6.09 -32.29 -77.71
CA SER A 659 -7.37 -31.58 -77.79
C SER A 659 -7.99 -31.42 -79.18
N GLY A 660 -9.30 -31.63 -79.30
CA GLY A 660 -10.12 -31.19 -80.42
C GLY A 660 -11.52 -31.80 -80.43
N ASP A 661 -12.56 -30.98 -80.52
CA ASP A 661 -13.96 -31.41 -80.57
C ASP A 661 -14.29 -32.25 -81.81
N PHE A 662 -15.24 -33.19 -81.69
CA PHE A 662 -16.31 -33.35 -82.68
C PHE A 662 -17.55 -34.06 -82.09
N LEU A 663 -18.66 -34.01 -82.83
CA LEU A 663 -20.02 -34.14 -82.29
C LEU A 663 -20.69 -35.51 -82.54
N ARG A 664 -21.63 -35.85 -81.64
CA ARG A 664 -22.95 -36.46 -81.96
C ARG A 664 -22.97 -37.89 -82.54
N ALA A 665 -23.13 -38.86 -81.65
CA ALA A 665 -24.16 -39.91 -81.72
C ALA A 665 -24.35 -40.51 -80.32
N GLY A 666 -25.40 -41.29 -80.08
CA GLY A 666 -25.54 -41.98 -78.78
C GLY A 666 -26.50 -43.14 -78.81
N ARG A 667 -26.40 -44.01 -77.78
CA ARG A 667 -27.52 -44.65 -77.06
C ARG A 667 -27.00 -45.46 -75.85
N TYR A 668 -27.81 -45.43 -74.79
CA TYR A 668 -28.01 -46.35 -73.65
C TYR A 668 -27.21 -47.69 -73.58
N SER A 669 -26.87 -48.23 -72.41
CA SER A 669 -26.92 -47.74 -71.01
C SER A 669 -26.25 -48.73 -70.03
N ALA A 670 -25.47 -48.24 -69.06
CA ALA A 670 -25.23 -48.87 -67.75
C ALA A 670 -24.68 -47.82 -66.75
N HIS A 671 -25.03 -47.89 -65.46
CA HIS A 671 -24.56 -46.92 -64.46
C HIS A 671 -23.25 -47.37 -63.79
N THR A 672 -22.11 -46.94 -64.35
CA THR A 672 -20.82 -46.97 -63.65
C THR A 672 -20.67 -45.70 -62.78
N ILE A 673 -20.17 -45.84 -61.55
CA ILE A 673 -19.90 -44.71 -60.65
C ILE A 673 -18.37 -44.58 -60.53
N ASN A 674 -17.78 -43.61 -61.21
CA ASN A 674 -16.35 -43.32 -61.10
C ASN A 674 -16.03 -42.68 -59.74
N GLY A 675 -14.90 -43.05 -59.15
CA GLY A 675 -14.44 -42.50 -57.89
C GLY A 675 -13.91 -41.08 -58.04
N ALA A 676 -14.29 -40.18 -57.14
CA ALA A 676 -13.68 -38.87 -57.00
C ALA A 676 -13.12 -38.64 -55.58
N TRP A 677 -12.05 -37.86 -55.53
CA TRP A 677 -11.34 -37.56 -54.29
C TRP A 677 -12.23 -36.77 -53.32
N SER A 678 -12.07 -37.06 -52.04
CA SER A 678 -12.44 -36.12 -50.98
C SER A 678 -11.73 -34.78 -51.18
N PRO A 679 -12.25 -33.69 -50.60
CA PRO A 679 -11.44 -32.51 -50.33
C PRO A 679 -10.12 -32.92 -49.64
N TRP A 680 -9.05 -32.16 -49.90
CA TRP A 680 -7.82 -32.30 -49.12
C TRP A 680 -8.09 -31.96 -47.66
N SER A 681 -7.44 -32.69 -46.75
CA SER A 681 -7.35 -32.26 -45.35
C SER A 681 -6.71 -30.87 -45.24
N PRO A 682 -6.89 -30.17 -44.11
CA PRO A 682 -5.98 -29.10 -43.72
C PRO A 682 -4.51 -29.56 -43.81
N TRP A 683 -3.61 -28.61 -44.02
CA TRP A 683 -2.18 -28.86 -43.86
C TRP A 683 -1.87 -29.16 -42.40
N SER A 684 -0.94 -30.09 -42.16
CA SER A 684 -0.32 -30.28 -40.86
C SER A 684 0.37 -29.01 -40.38
N GLN A 685 0.70 -28.97 -39.08
CA GLN A 685 1.71 -28.04 -38.58
C GLN A 685 3.05 -28.26 -39.32
N CYS A 686 3.88 -27.22 -39.34
CA CYS A 686 5.19 -27.26 -39.98
C CYS A 686 6.15 -28.08 -39.14
N SER A 687 7.01 -28.91 -39.74
CA SER A 687 7.98 -29.73 -39.00
C SER A 687 9.09 -28.92 -38.30
N ARG A 688 9.21 -27.62 -38.57
CA ARG A 688 10.15 -26.68 -37.95
C ARG A 688 9.56 -25.27 -37.94
N ASP A 689 9.75 -24.52 -36.87
CA ASP A 689 9.22 -23.15 -36.73
C ASP A 689 10.03 -22.08 -37.48
N CYS A 690 11.26 -22.40 -37.86
CA CYS A 690 12.14 -21.56 -38.67
C CYS A 690 13.13 -22.43 -39.49
N SER A 691 13.79 -21.81 -40.47
CA SER A 691 14.80 -22.41 -41.37
C SER A 691 14.30 -23.57 -42.26
N ARG A 692 13.16 -23.36 -42.93
CA ARG A 692 12.50 -24.30 -43.87
C ARG A 692 12.07 -25.61 -43.22
N GLY A 693 10.89 -25.61 -42.61
CA GLY A 693 10.16 -26.84 -42.27
C GLY A 693 9.31 -27.33 -43.45
N ILE A 694 8.70 -28.50 -43.27
CA ILE A 694 7.79 -29.12 -44.26
C ILE A 694 6.48 -29.47 -43.56
N ARG A 695 5.35 -29.28 -44.25
CA ARG A 695 4.01 -29.73 -43.84
C ARG A 695 3.37 -30.58 -44.92
N ASN A 696 2.43 -31.45 -44.54
CA ASN A 696 1.73 -32.35 -45.45
C ASN A 696 0.20 -32.26 -45.32
N ARG A 697 -0.53 -32.79 -46.30
CA ARG A 697 -1.98 -33.00 -46.23
C ARG A 697 -2.39 -34.24 -47.02
N LYS A 698 -3.54 -34.82 -46.69
CA LYS A 698 -4.02 -36.09 -47.26
C LYS A 698 -5.47 -36.01 -47.76
N ARG A 699 -5.83 -36.87 -48.71
CA ARG A 699 -7.20 -37.06 -49.24
C ARG A 699 -7.46 -38.54 -49.54
N VAL A 700 -8.72 -38.93 -49.57
CA VAL A 700 -9.16 -40.33 -49.77
C VAL A 700 -10.19 -40.43 -50.90
N CYS A 701 -10.26 -41.57 -51.57
CA CYS A 701 -11.08 -41.77 -52.77
C CYS A 701 -12.51 -42.17 -52.38
N SER A 702 -13.32 -41.20 -51.92
CA SER A 702 -14.58 -41.50 -51.22
C SER A 702 -15.75 -40.54 -51.52
N ASN A 703 -15.66 -39.67 -52.53
CA ASN A 703 -16.68 -38.65 -52.78
C ASN A 703 -16.99 -38.41 -54.28
N PRO A 704 -17.73 -39.33 -54.95
CA PRO A 704 -18.15 -40.64 -54.46
C PRO A 704 -17.00 -41.66 -54.49
N GLU A 705 -17.21 -42.78 -53.80
CA GLU A 705 -16.38 -43.99 -53.90
C GLU A 705 -16.74 -44.78 -55.17
N PRO A 706 -15.76 -45.35 -55.90
CA PRO A 706 -16.03 -46.03 -57.18
C PRO A 706 -16.87 -47.30 -57.01
N LYS A 707 -17.92 -47.47 -57.82
CA LYS A 707 -18.84 -48.62 -57.79
C LYS A 707 -19.26 -49.06 -59.20
N TYR A 708 -19.64 -50.33 -59.33
CA TYR A 708 -20.05 -50.98 -60.58
C TYR A 708 -19.01 -50.85 -61.71
N GLY A 709 -17.73 -51.09 -61.40
CA GLY A 709 -16.63 -51.02 -62.38
C GLY A 709 -16.19 -49.61 -62.78
N GLY A 710 -16.65 -48.57 -62.07
CA GLY A 710 -16.17 -47.20 -62.28
C GLY A 710 -14.70 -46.99 -61.87
N LEU A 711 -14.04 -46.04 -62.54
CA LEU A 711 -12.60 -45.80 -62.44
C LEU A 711 -12.17 -45.34 -61.04
N PRO A 712 -10.98 -45.76 -60.55
CA PRO A 712 -10.40 -45.25 -59.31
C PRO A 712 -9.92 -43.80 -59.44
N CYS A 713 -9.86 -43.09 -58.30
CA CYS A 713 -9.45 -41.68 -58.29
C CYS A 713 -7.98 -41.50 -58.75
N LEU A 714 -7.76 -40.62 -59.72
CA LEU A 714 -6.44 -40.39 -60.33
C LEU A 714 -5.64 -39.29 -59.60
N GLY A 715 -4.34 -39.54 -59.36
CA GLY A 715 -3.39 -38.63 -58.71
C GLY A 715 -3.01 -39.04 -57.28
N PRO A 716 -2.14 -38.28 -56.59
CA PRO A 716 -1.64 -38.66 -55.27
C PRO A 716 -2.66 -38.41 -54.15
N SER A 717 -2.62 -39.25 -53.10
CA SER A 717 -3.41 -39.15 -51.87
C SER A 717 -2.73 -38.33 -50.76
N LEU A 718 -1.44 -38.00 -50.90
CA LEU A 718 -0.68 -37.10 -50.03
C LEU A 718 -0.03 -35.95 -50.84
N GLU A 719 0.11 -34.78 -50.22
CA GLU A 719 0.83 -33.63 -50.77
C GLU A 719 1.76 -33.03 -49.70
N TYR A 720 2.89 -32.44 -50.11
CA TYR A 720 3.90 -31.84 -49.23
C TYR A 720 4.25 -30.40 -49.67
N GLN A 721 4.41 -29.49 -48.72
CA GLN A 721 4.74 -28.08 -48.95
C GLN A 721 5.79 -27.58 -47.93
N GLU A 722 6.75 -26.78 -48.40
CA GLU A 722 7.67 -26.04 -47.54
C GLU A 722 6.96 -24.92 -46.77
N CYS A 723 7.38 -24.69 -45.53
CA CYS A 723 6.85 -23.66 -44.64
C CYS A 723 7.98 -23.06 -43.79
N ASN A 724 7.71 -21.91 -43.15
CA ASN A 724 8.64 -21.25 -42.22
C ASN A 724 10.05 -21.02 -42.81
N ILE A 725 10.08 -20.36 -43.97
CA ILE A 725 11.28 -20.18 -44.81
C ILE A 725 12.27 -19.12 -44.31
N LEU A 726 11.95 -18.41 -43.22
CA LEU A 726 12.79 -17.39 -42.61
C LEU A 726 13.92 -18.03 -41.77
N PRO A 727 15.11 -17.42 -41.67
CA PRO A 727 16.15 -17.88 -40.76
C PRO A 727 15.70 -17.78 -39.30
N CYS A 728 16.25 -18.63 -38.43
CA CYS A 728 16.01 -18.57 -36.99
C CYS A 728 16.74 -17.37 -36.36
N PRO A 729 16.23 -16.82 -35.23
CA PRO A 729 16.98 -15.91 -34.37
C PRO A 729 18.34 -16.48 -33.97
N VAL A 730 19.32 -15.59 -33.77
CA VAL A 730 20.65 -15.93 -33.23
C VAL A 730 20.96 -14.92 -32.13
N ASP A 731 21.10 -15.40 -30.90
CA ASP A 731 21.31 -14.56 -29.72
C ASP A 731 22.78 -14.17 -29.55
N GLY A 732 23.02 -13.00 -28.96
CA GLY A 732 24.35 -12.41 -28.84
C GLY A 732 25.20 -13.03 -27.73
N GLY A 733 26.41 -13.46 -28.10
CA GLY A 733 27.45 -13.91 -27.16
C GLY A 733 28.62 -12.92 -27.02
N TRP A 734 29.13 -12.81 -25.80
CA TRP A 734 30.27 -11.94 -25.48
C TRP A 734 31.60 -12.47 -26.04
N SER A 735 32.45 -11.56 -26.51
CA SER A 735 33.87 -11.83 -26.77
C SER A 735 34.63 -12.09 -25.46
N CYS A 736 35.85 -12.61 -25.59
CA CYS A 736 36.85 -12.50 -24.52
C CYS A 736 37.04 -11.04 -24.08
N TRP A 737 37.37 -10.84 -22.80
CA TRP A 737 37.73 -9.55 -22.24
C TRP A 737 39.08 -9.05 -22.79
N SER A 738 39.24 -7.72 -22.89
CA SER A 738 40.53 -7.08 -23.08
C SER A 738 41.43 -7.26 -21.84
N SER A 739 42.73 -7.04 -22.03
CA SER A 739 43.62 -6.69 -20.92
C SER A 739 43.09 -5.46 -20.17
N TRP A 740 43.39 -5.37 -18.87
CA TRP A 740 43.13 -4.18 -18.06
C TRP A 740 43.96 -2.98 -18.53
N SER A 741 43.39 -1.78 -18.41
CA SER A 741 44.11 -0.52 -18.63
C SER A 741 45.21 -0.31 -17.57
N LYS A 742 46.06 0.69 -17.80
CA LYS A 742 46.85 1.28 -16.69
C LYS A 742 45.90 1.97 -15.71
N CYS A 743 46.30 2.04 -14.44
CA CYS A 743 45.56 2.76 -13.40
C CYS A 743 45.54 4.26 -13.68
N SER A 744 44.41 4.94 -13.48
CA SER A 744 44.23 6.37 -13.77
C SER A 744 44.91 7.31 -12.79
N ALA A 745 45.22 6.86 -11.57
CA ALA A 745 45.99 7.59 -10.57
C ALA A 745 47.13 6.73 -9.98
N THR A 746 48.18 7.35 -9.45
CA THR A 746 49.35 6.68 -8.87
C THR A 746 49.28 6.50 -7.34
N CYS A 747 48.40 7.26 -6.69
CA CYS A 747 48.02 7.19 -5.28
C CYS A 747 46.62 7.81 -5.10
N GLY A 748 46.06 7.75 -3.90
CA GLY A 748 44.79 8.37 -3.54
C GLY A 748 43.53 7.63 -4.00
N GLY A 749 43.68 6.49 -4.68
CA GLY A 749 42.61 5.76 -5.34
C GLY A 749 42.40 6.21 -6.79
N GLY A 750 42.84 5.38 -7.72
CA GLY A 750 42.46 5.45 -9.14
C GLY A 750 41.63 4.23 -9.56
N HIS A 751 41.34 4.14 -10.85
CA HIS A 751 40.65 3.01 -11.47
C HIS A 751 41.46 2.43 -12.64
N TYR A 752 41.29 1.14 -12.90
CA TYR A 752 41.60 0.53 -14.18
C TYR A 752 40.32 -0.09 -14.78
N MET A 753 40.24 -0.14 -16.10
CA MET A 753 39.07 -0.62 -16.84
C MET A 753 39.47 -1.67 -17.88
N ARG A 754 38.59 -2.64 -18.15
CA ARG A 754 38.66 -3.54 -19.31
C ARG A 754 37.31 -3.60 -20.02
N THR A 755 37.30 -4.05 -21.28
CA THR A 755 36.10 -4.07 -22.12
C THR A 755 35.94 -5.38 -22.89
N ARG A 756 34.72 -5.66 -23.36
CA ARG A 756 34.37 -6.79 -24.23
C ARG A 756 33.27 -6.40 -25.21
N SER A 757 33.18 -7.10 -26.33
CA SER A 757 32.26 -6.78 -27.43
C SER A 757 31.23 -7.90 -27.64
N CYS A 758 30.03 -7.54 -28.08
CA CYS A 758 28.96 -8.49 -28.37
C CYS A 758 29.12 -9.07 -29.80
N THR A 759 30.08 -9.98 -29.98
CA THR A 759 30.53 -10.43 -31.31
C THR A 759 30.77 -11.93 -31.46
N ASN A 760 30.54 -12.74 -30.42
CA ASN A 760 30.87 -14.17 -30.41
C ASN A 760 29.73 -15.06 -29.85
N PRO A 761 28.65 -15.29 -30.64
CA PRO A 761 28.35 -14.68 -31.94
C PRO A 761 27.73 -13.27 -31.79
N ALA A 762 27.66 -12.51 -32.89
CA ALA A 762 26.90 -11.26 -32.92
C ALA A 762 25.40 -11.56 -33.09
N PRO A 763 24.49 -10.85 -32.39
CA PRO A 763 23.06 -11.10 -32.47
C PRO A 763 22.50 -10.81 -33.87
N ALA A 764 21.63 -11.69 -34.37
CA ALA A 764 21.08 -11.61 -35.72
C ALA A 764 19.64 -12.15 -35.82
N TYR A 765 18.94 -11.77 -36.89
CA TYR A 765 17.59 -12.26 -37.24
C TYR A 765 16.53 -12.13 -36.13
N GLY A 766 16.71 -11.18 -35.20
CA GLY A 766 15.80 -10.93 -34.08
C GLY A 766 16.11 -11.71 -32.80
N GLY A 767 17.31 -12.30 -32.67
CA GLY A 767 17.78 -12.87 -31.41
C GLY A 767 18.21 -11.79 -30.39
N ASP A 768 18.29 -12.20 -29.13
CA ASP A 768 18.51 -11.31 -27.99
C ASP A 768 19.92 -10.67 -27.98
N ILE A 769 20.01 -9.45 -27.45
CA ILE A 769 21.30 -8.75 -27.26
C ILE A 769 22.12 -9.36 -26.11
N CYS A 770 23.44 -9.25 -26.16
CA CYS A 770 24.30 -9.74 -25.08
C CYS A 770 23.95 -9.07 -23.74
N LEU A 771 23.45 -9.85 -22.77
CA LEU A 771 23.10 -9.36 -21.45
C LEU A 771 24.33 -9.22 -20.54
N GLY A 772 24.38 -8.12 -19.78
CA GLY A 772 25.47 -7.77 -18.85
C GLY A 772 26.27 -6.54 -19.28
N LEU A 773 27.25 -6.14 -18.45
CA LEU A 773 28.09 -4.97 -18.73
C LEU A 773 29.17 -5.28 -19.79
N HIS A 774 29.42 -4.30 -20.67
CA HIS A 774 30.44 -4.34 -21.72
C HIS A 774 31.78 -3.72 -21.28
N THR A 775 31.75 -2.92 -20.22
CA THR A 775 32.89 -2.38 -19.48
C THR A 775 32.93 -2.98 -18.07
N GLU A 776 34.11 -3.11 -17.50
CA GLU A 776 34.31 -3.48 -16.10
C GLU A 776 35.43 -2.61 -15.54
N GLU A 777 35.20 -2.00 -14.37
CA GLU A 777 36.08 -1.04 -13.71
C GLU A 777 36.38 -1.49 -12.29
N ALA A 778 37.63 -1.36 -11.85
CA ALA A 778 38.04 -1.70 -10.48
C ALA A 778 39.11 -0.76 -9.93
N LEU A 779 39.12 -0.60 -8.61
CA LEU A 779 39.99 0.33 -7.89
C LEU A 779 41.45 -0.15 -7.84
N CYS A 780 42.37 0.81 -7.91
CA CYS A 780 43.80 0.60 -7.87
C CYS A 780 44.52 1.77 -7.19
N ASN A 781 45.76 1.56 -6.74
CA ASN A 781 46.59 2.58 -6.09
C ASN A 781 45.88 3.31 -4.93
N THR A 782 45.21 2.55 -4.05
CA THR A 782 44.44 3.04 -2.90
C THR A 782 45.31 3.46 -1.71
N GLN A 783 46.64 3.36 -1.79
CA GLN A 783 47.55 4.01 -0.86
C GLN A 783 47.32 5.55 -0.85
N PRO A 784 47.28 6.21 0.32
CA PRO A 784 47.15 7.67 0.36
C PRO A 784 48.33 8.36 -0.33
N CYS A 785 48.08 9.49 -0.99
CA CYS A 785 49.15 10.34 -1.52
C CYS A 785 49.90 11.06 -0.38
N PRO A 786 51.18 11.40 -0.55
CA PRO A 786 51.87 12.34 0.34
C PRO A 786 51.19 13.71 0.33
N ASP A 787 51.18 14.39 1.48
CA ASP A 787 50.53 15.70 1.62
C ASP A 787 51.16 16.79 0.73
N SER A 788 50.31 17.62 0.14
CA SER A 788 50.66 18.72 -0.78
C SER A 788 50.64 20.11 -0.12
N TRP A 789 50.57 20.18 1.20
CA TRP A 789 50.77 21.42 1.97
C TRP A 789 52.20 21.49 2.49
N SER A 790 52.78 22.69 2.53
CA SER A 790 53.96 22.92 3.37
C SER A 790 53.62 22.77 4.85
N GLU A 791 54.65 22.56 5.66
CA GLU A 791 54.58 22.88 7.09
C GLU A 791 54.09 24.32 7.30
N TRP A 792 53.46 24.56 8.46
CA TRP A 792 53.06 25.91 8.86
C TRP A 792 54.27 26.75 9.26
N SER A 793 54.22 28.06 8.99
CA SER A 793 55.15 29.01 9.59
C SER A 793 55.02 29.03 11.11
N GLU A 794 56.06 29.51 11.77
CA GLU A 794 55.93 30.01 13.14
C GLU A 794 54.85 31.09 13.25
N TRP A 795 54.33 31.27 14.46
CA TRP A 795 53.36 32.32 14.77
C TRP A 795 54.02 33.69 14.80
N SER A 796 53.32 34.70 14.27
CA SER A 796 53.70 36.10 14.42
C SER A 796 53.71 36.51 15.90
N GLY A 797 54.40 37.62 16.20
CA GLY A 797 54.10 38.38 17.42
C GLY A 797 52.64 38.83 17.45
N CYS A 798 52.14 39.17 18.64
CA CYS A 798 50.81 39.74 18.78
C CYS A 798 50.74 41.11 18.07
N ASP A 799 49.72 41.32 17.24
CA ASP A 799 49.41 42.64 16.72
C ASP A 799 48.77 43.55 17.79
N SER A 800 48.55 44.82 17.46
CA SER A 800 47.93 45.81 18.37
C SER A 800 46.44 45.53 18.68
N SER A 801 45.84 44.53 18.05
CA SER A 801 44.51 43.97 18.36
C SER A 801 44.56 42.68 19.19
N GLY A 802 45.75 42.21 19.58
CA GLY A 802 45.93 41.03 20.42
C GLY A 802 45.79 39.71 19.67
N VAL A 803 46.09 39.68 18.37
CA VAL A 803 46.01 38.46 17.52
C VAL A 803 47.40 38.07 17.01
N GLN A 804 47.67 36.77 16.94
CA GLN A 804 48.79 36.18 16.20
C GLN A 804 48.28 35.51 14.92
N THR A 805 49.10 35.52 13.87
CA THR A 805 48.83 34.81 12.62
C THR A 805 50.00 33.92 12.21
N ARG A 806 49.69 32.84 11.47
CA ARG A 806 50.69 32.02 10.75
C ARG A 806 50.18 31.64 9.38
N THR A 807 51.07 31.22 8.49
CA THR A 807 50.77 30.94 7.08
C THR A 807 51.37 29.63 6.60
N ARG A 808 50.80 29.02 5.55
CA ARG A 808 51.37 27.87 4.84
C ARG A 808 51.08 27.95 3.34
N GLN A 809 51.85 27.21 2.54
CA GLN A 809 51.77 27.24 1.07
C GLN A 809 51.31 25.89 0.51
N CYS A 810 50.53 25.94 -0.57
CA CYS A 810 50.12 24.77 -1.34
C CYS A 810 51.22 24.42 -2.35
N VAL A 811 51.84 23.25 -2.20
CA VAL A 811 52.95 22.78 -3.03
C VAL A 811 52.43 21.70 -3.99
N ILE A 812 51.96 22.15 -5.16
CA ILE A 812 51.35 21.27 -6.16
C ILE A 812 52.44 20.47 -6.90
N LEU A 813 52.67 19.25 -6.44
CA LEU A 813 53.48 18.26 -7.13
C LEU A 813 52.59 17.38 -8.03
N PHE A 814 52.79 17.52 -9.35
CA PHE A 814 52.14 16.80 -10.46
C PHE A 814 50.70 17.24 -10.83
N PRO A 815 50.34 17.20 -12.14
CA PRO A 815 49.26 18.04 -12.69
C PRO A 815 47.85 17.43 -12.66
N VAL A 816 47.58 16.47 -11.75
CA VAL A 816 46.26 15.79 -11.67
C VAL A 816 45.76 15.60 -10.22
N GLY A 817 46.41 16.24 -9.25
CA GLY A 817 45.95 16.28 -7.85
C GLY A 817 44.92 17.39 -7.60
N SER A 818 44.02 17.17 -6.62
CA SER A 818 42.99 18.14 -6.24
C SER A 818 43.58 19.45 -5.68
N GLN A 819 42.92 20.57 -5.96
CA GLN A 819 43.27 21.88 -5.39
C GLN A 819 43.27 21.84 -3.85
N CYS A 820 44.26 22.48 -3.22
CA CYS A 820 44.37 22.57 -1.77
C CYS A 820 43.15 23.26 -1.15
N THR A 821 42.35 22.53 -0.37
CA THR A 821 41.19 23.06 0.34
C THR A 821 41.53 23.41 1.79
N GLY A 822 41.02 24.56 2.24
CA GLY A 822 41.34 25.16 3.55
C GLY A 822 42.19 26.44 3.43
N ASN A 823 42.19 27.26 4.47
CA ASN A 823 42.83 28.57 4.45
C ASN A 823 44.37 28.46 4.43
N THR A 824 45.02 29.39 3.72
CA THR A 824 46.47 29.59 3.70
C THR A 824 47.00 30.34 4.92
N THR A 825 46.09 30.98 5.67
CA THR A 825 46.37 31.76 6.89
C THR A 825 45.50 31.27 8.04
N GLU A 826 46.05 31.29 9.26
CA GLU A 826 45.35 30.94 10.50
C GLU A 826 45.63 32.02 11.54
N SER A 827 44.61 32.42 12.32
CA SER A 827 44.69 33.45 13.36
C SER A 827 44.24 32.93 14.72
N ARG A 828 44.87 33.43 15.80
CA ARG A 828 44.49 33.12 17.20
C ARG A 828 44.64 34.35 18.10
N ALA A 829 43.78 34.49 19.09
CA ALA A 829 43.95 35.51 20.13
C ALA A 829 45.14 35.18 21.04
N CYS A 830 45.83 36.21 21.53
CA CYS A 830 46.91 36.08 22.51
C CYS A 830 46.35 35.76 23.90
N ALA A 831 47.03 34.88 24.64
CA ALA A 831 46.67 34.56 26.01
C ALA A 831 47.04 35.72 26.96
N PRO A 832 46.14 36.15 27.88
CA PRO A 832 46.44 37.22 28.82
C PRO A 832 47.22 36.66 30.02
N ASP A 833 48.56 36.66 29.93
CA ASP A 833 49.41 36.38 31.10
C ASP A 833 49.30 37.52 32.12
N SER A 834 48.89 37.16 33.34
CA SER A 834 48.82 38.09 34.45
C SER A 834 50.19 38.27 35.12
N ASN A 835 50.76 39.48 35.10
CA ASN A 835 51.27 40.20 36.30
C ASN A 835 51.99 41.53 35.96
N PHE A 836 52.10 42.38 36.98
CA PHE A 836 52.90 43.63 37.09
C PHE A 836 52.48 44.89 36.31
N ILE A 837 51.88 45.80 37.09
CA ILE A 837 51.96 47.28 37.05
C ILE A 837 53.16 47.63 37.98
N PRO A 838 54.05 48.63 37.75
CA PRO A 838 53.77 50.03 37.35
C PRO A 838 54.66 50.54 36.17
N GLU A 839 54.86 51.82 35.84
CA GLU A 839 54.57 53.11 36.53
C GLU A 839 54.31 54.30 35.58
N ILE A 840 54.39 55.53 36.12
CA ILE A 840 53.97 56.83 35.59
C ILE A 840 55.05 57.49 34.70
N SER A 841 54.64 58.14 33.60
CA SER A 841 55.24 59.41 33.17
C SER A 841 54.23 60.26 32.36
N VAL A 842 54.36 61.59 32.41
CA VAL A 842 53.40 62.54 31.82
C VAL A 842 54.13 63.60 31.00
N ALA A 843 53.80 63.73 29.71
CA ALA A 843 54.17 64.90 28.90
C ALA A 843 53.21 65.17 27.72
N ARG A 844 53.02 66.47 27.48
CA ARG A 844 52.50 67.14 26.26
C ARG A 844 53.34 66.74 25.01
N SER A 845 52.94 66.89 23.74
CA SER A 845 51.72 67.33 23.01
C SER A 845 52.00 67.09 21.49
N SER A 846 51.15 67.30 20.47
CA SER A 846 49.92 68.08 20.27
C SER A 846 49.12 67.59 19.05
N SER A 847 47.87 68.08 18.86
CA SER A 847 47.18 68.33 17.56
C SER A 847 47.12 67.18 16.52
N ILE A 848 45.94 66.63 16.19
CA ILE A 848 44.91 67.28 15.34
C ILE A 848 43.51 66.62 15.52
N GLU A 849 42.47 67.46 15.49
CA GLU A 849 41.01 67.24 15.34
C GLU A 849 40.33 65.91 15.76
N GLU A 850 39.42 66.01 16.74
CA GLU A 850 38.29 65.10 16.89
C GLU A 850 37.19 65.36 15.86
N LYS A 851 36.43 64.31 15.47
CA LYS A 851 35.00 64.46 15.11
C LYS A 851 34.22 63.18 15.37
N ARG A 852 33.23 63.25 16.27
CA ARG A 852 32.20 62.22 16.46
C ARG A 852 31.13 62.33 15.37
N CYS A 853 30.68 61.19 14.84
CA CYS A 853 29.30 60.91 14.42
C CYS A 853 29.19 59.41 14.05
N GLY A 854 28.04 58.74 14.16
CA GLY A 854 26.74 59.25 14.61
C GLY A 854 25.78 58.09 14.96
N GLU A 855 24.62 58.43 15.51
CA GLU A 855 23.65 57.48 16.07
C GLU A 855 22.75 56.85 14.99
N PHE A 856 22.25 55.63 15.23
CA PHE A 856 21.24 55.00 14.38
C PHE A 856 19.89 55.73 14.52
N ASN A 857 19.52 56.48 13.49
CA ASN A 857 18.35 57.36 13.54
C ASN A 857 17.06 56.69 13.04
N MET A 858 15.95 56.95 13.72
CA MET A 858 14.62 56.34 13.54
C MET A 858 14.07 56.43 12.10
N PHE A 859 14.50 57.44 11.33
CA PHE A 859 14.14 57.62 9.92
C PHE A 859 14.47 56.41 9.02
N HIS A 860 15.54 55.65 9.30
CA HIS A 860 15.88 54.48 8.49
C HIS A 860 14.84 53.36 8.59
N MET A 861 14.26 53.14 9.77
CA MET A 861 13.22 52.11 9.94
C MET A 861 11.90 52.53 9.26
N ILE A 862 11.57 53.82 9.34
CA ILE A 862 10.39 54.40 8.67
C ILE A 862 10.54 54.31 7.13
N ALA A 863 11.73 54.59 6.58
CA ALA A 863 11.98 54.49 5.15
C ALA A 863 11.79 53.08 4.57
N VAL A 864 12.14 52.03 5.33
CA VAL A 864 11.96 50.62 4.92
C VAL A 864 10.49 50.17 5.10
N GLY A 865 9.79 50.65 6.13
CA GLY A 865 8.36 50.41 6.31
C GLY A 865 7.50 51.06 5.22
N LEU A 866 7.83 52.30 4.81
CA LEU A 866 7.10 53.00 3.76
C LEU A 866 7.35 52.39 2.37
N SER A 867 8.60 52.04 2.03
CA SER A 867 8.91 51.46 0.70
C SER A 867 8.25 50.10 0.48
N SER A 868 8.21 49.24 1.51
CA SER A 868 7.52 47.95 1.45
C SER A 868 6.00 48.09 1.33
N SER A 869 5.39 49.03 2.07
CA SER A 869 3.95 49.34 1.96
C SER A 869 3.57 49.86 0.57
N ILE A 870 4.36 50.77 -0.01
CA ILE A 870 4.15 51.30 -1.37
C ILE A 870 4.24 50.17 -2.42
N LEU A 871 5.20 49.25 -2.27
CA LEU A 871 5.33 48.10 -3.18
C LEU A 871 4.11 47.18 -3.12
N GLY A 872 3.56 46.93 -1.93
CA GLY A 872 2.33 46.17 -1.74
C GLY A 872 1.11 46.82 -2.42
N CYS A 873 0.93 48.13 -2.24
CA CYS A 873 -0.16 48.88 -2.88
C CYS A 873 -0.06 48.90 -4.42
N LEU A 874 1.15 48.94 -4.98
CA LEU A 874 1.35 48.87 -6.43
C LEU A 874 1.01 47.48 -6.98
N LEU A 875 1.35 46.41 -6.26
CA LEU A 875 0.98 45.04 -6.64
C LEU A 875 -0.55 44.81 -6.58
N THR A 876 -1.24 45.30 -5.54
CA THR A 876 -2.70 45.18 -5.46
C THR A 876 -3.41 46.00 -6.54
N LEU A 877 -2.90 47.18 -6.91
CA LEU A 877 -3.42 47.96 -8.05
C LEU A 877 -3.21 47.25 -9.40
N LEU A 878 -2.08 46.58 -9.61
CA LEU A 878 -1.84 45.77 -10.81
C LEU A 878 -2.81 44.59 -10.91
N VAL A 879 -3.04 43.86 -9.82
CA VAL A 879 -4.03 42.77 -9.77
C VAL A 879 -5.45 43.30 -10.01
N TYR A 880 -5.84 44.40 -9.36
CA TYR A 880 -7.16 45.01 -9.51
C TYR A 880 -7.44 45.48 -10.95
N THR A 881 -6.49 46.17 -11.57
CA THR A 881 -6.63 46.65 -12.96
C THR A 881 -6.59 45.51 -14.00
N TYR A 882 -5.86 44.42 -13.72
CA TYR A 882 -5.94 43.19 -14.50
C TYR A 882 -7.34 42.55 -14.43
N CYS A 883 -7.90 42.42 -13.22
CA CYS A 883 -9.24 41.87 -13.02
C CYS A 883 -10.34 42.73 -13.68
N GLN A 884 -10.27 44.06 -13.58
CA GLN A 884 -11.22 44.96 -14.26
C GLN A 884 -11.17 44.80 -15.79
N ARG A 885 -9.97 44.70 -16.38
CA ARG A 885 -9.82 44.45 -17.84
C ARG A 885 -10.45 43.12 -18.27
N TYR A 886 -10.35 42.08 -17.45
CA TYR A 886 -10.92 40.77 -17.77
C TYR A 886 -12.46 40.76 -17.71
N GLN A 887 -13.07 41.54 -16.81
CA GLN A 887 -14.53 41.65 -16.73
C GLN A 887 -15.17 42.46 -17.87
N GLN A 888 -14.46 43.46 -18.44
CA GLN A 888 -15.01 44.31 -19.51
C GLN A 888 -15.10 43.64 -20.91
N GLN A 889 -14.56 42.44 -21.09
CA GLN A 889 -14.44 41.82 -22.42
C GLN A 889 -15.55 40.81 -22.81
N SER A 890 -16.58 40.61 -21.98
CA SER A 890 -17.47 39.44 -22.09
C SER A 890 -18.93 39.71 -22.51
N HIS A 891 -19.35 40.96 -22.72
CA HIS A 891 -20.71 41.31 -23.17
C HIS A 891 -20.71 42.24 -24.39
N ASP A 892 -21.78 42.12 -25.19
CA ASP A 892 -22.18 42.92 -26.36
C ASP A 892 -21.30 42.94 -27.62
N ALA A 893 -21.52 41.94 -28.50
CA ALA A 893 -21.67 42.14 -29.95
C ALA A 893 -22.38 40.94 -30.63
N THR A 894 -23.50 41.16 -31.31
CA THR A 894 -24.22 40.16 -32.13
C THR A 894 -24.67 40.76 -33.49
N VAL A 895 -25.16 39.91 -34.42
CA VAL A 895 -25.96 40.23 -35.65
C VAL A 895 -25.22 40.37 -37.03
N ILE A 896 -25.23 39.27 -37.82
CA ILE A 896 -25.78 39.12 -39.22
C ILE A 896 -25.15 39.94 -40.42
N HIS A 897 -25.02 39.47 -41.69
CA HIS A 897 -25.58 38.27 -42.37
C HIS A 897 -24.68 37.38 -43.32
N PRO A 898 -24.37 37.68 -44.63
CA PRO A 898 -24.53 36.63 -45.67
C PRO A 898 -23.47 36.46 -46.81
N VAL A 899 -23.82 35.54 -47.74
CA VAL A 899 -23.37 35.30 -49.14
C VAL A 899 -22.43 34.09 -49.38
N SER A 900 -22.92 33.18 -50.23
CA SER A 900 -22.20 32.06 -50.87
C SER A 900 -22.08 32.32 -52.39
N PRO A 901 -21.22 31.59 -53.14
CA PRO A 901 -21.71 30.35 -53.77
C PRO A 901 -20.68 29.20 -53.90
N ALA A 902 -21.17 28.00 -54.26
CA ALA A 902 -20.38 26.81 -54.64
C ALA A 902 -20.28 26.69 -56.19
N PRO A 903 -19.84 25.58 -56.86
CA PRO A 903 -20.44 24.22 -56.75
C PRO A 903 -19.52 22.98 -57.05
N LEU A 904 -20.15 21.80 -57.14
CA LEU A 904 -19.72 20.51 -57.78
C LEU A 904 -18.75 19.57 -57.00
N ASN A 905 -18.96 18.24 -56.95
CA ASN A 905 -20.17 17.43 -57.22
C ASN A 905 -20.16 16.03 -56.53
N THR A 906 -21.35 15.47 -56.29
CA THR A 906 -21.83 14.05 -56.08
C THR A 906 -20.83 12.85 -56.08
N SER A 907 -21.10 11.68 -55.45
CA SER A 907 -22.39 10.95 -55.34
C SER A 907 -22.46 9.78 -54.30
N ILE A 908 -23.66 9.53 -53.72
CA ILE A 908 -24.30 8.19 -53.46
C ILE A 908 -23.65 7.26 -52.37
N THR A 909 -24.34 6.57 -51.43
CA THR A 909 -25.75 6.11 -51.31
C THR A 909 -26.33 6.17 -49.86
N ASN A 910 -27.67 6.19 -49.78
CA ASN A 910 -28.60 5.95 -48.64
C ASN A 910 -28.25 4.73 -47.73
N HIS A 911 -28.76 4.53 -46.49
CA HIS A 911 -30.12 4.67 -45.88
C HIS A 911 -29.99 4.77 -44.30
N ILE A 912 -30.98 4.95 -43.39
CA ILE A 912 -32.47 5.03 -43.41
C ILE A 912 -33.08 5.82 -42.18
N ASN A 913 -34.41 5.96 -42.18
CA ASN A 913 -35.42 6.37 -41.15
C ASN A 913 -35.18 6.13 -39.62
N LYS A 914 -35.93 6.72 -38.66
CA LYS A 914 -36.82 7.93 -38.52
C LYS A 914 -37.44 7.97 -37.08
N LEU A 915 -38.04 9.12 -36.68
CA LEU A 915 -38.76 9.46 -35.43
C LEU A 915 -37.86 9.78 -34.21
N ASP A 916 -38.02 10.89 -33.47
CA ASP A 916 -39.18 11.57 -32.83
C ASP A 916 -39.64 10.89 -31.52
N LYS A 917 -39.91 11.56 -30.38
CA LYS A 917 -39.68 12.97 -29.96
C LYS A 917 -40.00 13.12 -28.44
N TYR A 918 -39.39 14.10 -27.75
CA TYR A 918 -39.76 14.68 -26.44
C TYR A 918 -40.18 13.76 -25.26
N ASP A 919 -39.38 13.79 -24.20
CA ASP A 919 -39.90 13.67 -22.83
C ASP A 919 -40.62 14.96 -22.40
N SER A 920 -41.64 14.82 -21.56
CA SER A 920 -42.28 15.92 -20.85
C SER A 920 -42.65 15.47 -19.42
N VAL A 921 -42.16 16.23 -18.43
CA VAL A 921 -42.46 16.04 -17.00
C VAL A 921 -43.92 16.39 -16.69
N GLU A 922 -44.67 15.53 -15.98
CA GLU A 922 -45.54 15.98 -14.88
C GLU A 922 -46.20 14.86 -14.03
N ALA A 923 -46.81 15.30 -12.92
CA ALA A 923 -47.87 14.65 -12.14
C ALA A 923 -47.61 13.30 -11.42
N ILE A 924 -47.12 13.42 -10.18
CA ILE A 924 -47.38 12.43 -9.11
C ILE A 924 -48.91 12.26 -8.93
N LYS A 925 -49.37 11.01 -8.84
CA LYS A 925 -50.67 10.67 -8.23
C LYS A 925 -50.53 9.40 -7.39
N ALA A 926 -50.99 9.45 -6.15
CA ALA A 926 -50.91 8.34 -5.22
C ALA A 926 -51.99 7.28 -5.48
N PHE A 927 -51.65 6.02 -5.24
CA PHE A 927 -52.63 5.00 -4.86
C PHE A 927 -52.03 4.06 -3.82
N ASN A 928 -52.53 4.17 -2.60
CA ASN A 928 -52.27 3.20 -1.55
C ASN A 928 -53.22 2.00 -1.74
N LYS A 929 -52.72 0.76 -1.72
CA LYS A 929 -53.56 -0.42 -1.49
C LYS A 929 -52.72 -1.64 -1.10
N ASN A 930 -52.92 -2.11 0.12
CA ASN A 930 -52.42 -3.39 0.59
C ASN A 930 -53.14 -4.54 -0.13
N ASN A 931 -52.43 -5.64 -0.35
CA ASN A 931 -52.96 -6.98 -0.13
C ASN A 931 -51.80 -7.98 0.06
N LEU A 932 -51.90 -8.78 1.10
CA LEU A 932 -51.02 -9.93 1.37
C LEU A 932 -51.54 -11.18 0.63
N ILE A 933 -50.85 -12.30 0.87
CA ILE A 933 -51.15 -13.68 0.43
C ILE A 933 -50.71 -14.00 -1.01
N LEU A 934 -49.65 -14.81 -1.08
CA LEU A 934 -49.60 -15.98 -1.95
C LEU A 934 -48.83 -17.09 -1.22
N GLU A 935 -49.42 -18.28 -1.16
CA GLU A 935 -49.00 -19.37 -0.29
C GLU A 935 -47.83 -20.19 -0.85
N GLU A 936 -47.25 -21.04 -0.01
CA GLU A 936 -46.29 -22.07 -0.41
C GLU A 936 -46.85 -23.04 -1.45
N ARG A 937 -46.02 -23.44 -2.42
CA ARG A 937 -46.13 -24.79 -2.98
C ARG A 937 -44.77 -25.36 -3.40
N ASN A 938 -44.11 -26.01 -2.46
CA ASN A 938 -43.02 -26.93 -2.75
C ASN A 938 -43.44 -28.00 -3.77
N LYS A 939 -42.62 -28.27 -4.79
CA LYS A 939 -42.63 -29.58 -5.47
C LYS A 939 -41.28 -29.95 -6.11
N TYR A 940 -40.55 -30.78 -5.35
CA TYR A 940 -39.70 -31.89 -5.81
C TYR A 940 -39.00 -31.80 -7.18
N PHE A 941 -37.67 -31.73 -7.14
CA PHE A 941 -36.85 -32.78 -7.77
C PHE A 941 -35.65 -33.12 -6.87
N ASN A 942 -35.41 -34.41 -6.66
CA ASN A 942 -34.28 -34.98 -5.90
C ASN A 942 -34.00 -36.41 -6.49
N PRO A 943 -32.96 -37.18 -6.08
CA PRO A 943 -31.81 -37.34 -6.97
C PRO A 943 -31.41 -38.79 -7.27
N HIS A 944 -30.71 -39.02 -8.39
CA HIS A 944 -29.81 -40.15 -8.61
C HIS A 944 -28.66 -39.65 -9.54
N LEU A 945 -27.39 -39.73 -9.16
CA LEU A 945 -26.47 -40.90 -9.24
C LEU A 945 -26.21 -41.34 -10.70
N THR A 946 -24.97 -41.54 -11.18
CA THR A 946 -23.73 -41.92 -10.47
C THR A 946 -22.45 -41.60 -11.28
N ALA A 947 -21.27 -41.59 -10.59
CA ALA A 947 -19.94 -42.01 -11.09
C ALA A 947 -19.15 -41.06 -12.07
N LYS A 948 -17.80 -40.96 -12.03
CA LYS A 948 -16.78 -41.53 -11.09
C LYS A 948 -15.43 -40.78 -11.14
N THR A 949 -14.86 -40.46 -9.96
CA THR A 949 -13.45 -40.66 -9.45
C THR A 949 -12.21 -40.52 -10.39
N TYR A 950 -11.02 -40.05 -9.98
CA TYR A 950 -10.18 -40.29 -8.76
C TYR A 950 -9.17 -39.09 -8.54
N SER A 951 -8.95 -38.52 -7.33
CA SER A 951 -7.88 -38.77 -6.31
C SER A 951 -6.45 -38.25 -6.64
N ASN A 952 -5.49 -37.94 -5.74
CA ASN A 952 -5.20 -38.18 -4.29
C ASN A 952 -4.24 -37.06 -3.76
N THR A 953 -4.33 -36.49 -2.54
CA THR A 953 -3.72 -36.87 -1.22
C THR A 953 -2.18 -36.96 -1.04
N TYR A 954 -1.57 -35.88 -0.52
CA TYR A 954 -0.74 -35.76 0.72
C TYR A 954 0.44 -36.71 1.14
N PHE A 955 1.45 -36.06 1.77
CA PHE A 955 2.47 -36.51 2.79
C PHE A 955 3.88 -37.11 2.41
N THR A 956 4.93 -36.27 2.61
CA THR A 956 6.30 -36.45 3.21
C THR A 956 7.37 -37.49 2.79
N ASP A 957 8.61 -36.96 2.63
CA ASP A 957 9.96 -37.35 3.16
C ASP A 957 10.49 -38.80 3.04
N PHE A 958 11.75 -39.07 2.62
CA PHE A 958 13.01 -38.68 3.29
C PHE A 958 14.30 -39.02 2.47
N ASN A 959 15.42 -38.29 2.74
CA ASN A 959 16.86 -38.66 2.60
C ASN A 959 17.47 -38.99 1.19
N ASN A 960 18.52 -38.29 0.73
CA ASN A 960 19.98 -38.37 1.05
C ASN A 960 20.66 -39.65 0.48
N TYR A 961 21.84 -39.66 -0.15
CA TYR A 961 22.94 -38.69 -0.45
C TYR A 961 23.55 -39.05 -1.86
N ASP A 962 24.60 -38.48 -2.48
CA ASP A 962 25.67 -37.51 -2.11
C ASP A 962 26.30 -36.83 -3.38
N GLU A 963 27.35 -36.01 -3.17
CA GLU A 963 28.40 -35.50 -4.10
C GLU A 963 28.11 -34.44 -5.19
N TYR A 964 29.08 -33.49 -5.28
CA TYR A 964 29.36 -32.41 -6.26
C TYR A 964 28.37 -31.23 -6.44
#